data_AF-A0A136H5W1-F1
#
_entry.id   AF-A0A136H5W1-F1
#
_cell.length_a   1.000
_cell.length_b   1.000
_cell.length_c   1.000
_cell.angle_alpha   90.00
_cell.angle_beta   90.00
_cell.angle_gamma   90.00
#
_symmetry.space_group_name_H-M   'P 1'
#
loop_
_entity.id
_entity.type
_entity.pdbx_description
1 polymer ?
#
loop_
_entity_poly.entity_id
_entity_poly.type
_entity_poly.pdbx_seq_one_letter_code
_entity_poly.pdbx_strand_id
1 'polypeptide(L)'
;MTLRTSKSRGFSLIEVMIAVLVLAIGILAVSKLQTSLLRSGSDANKRSIAANIAQKKIDDLRRFVEISTLDDWNDLTVNSVTSLKYPLSLAFNNIADNEGGRIQPGPINSGNDVFNLSWTTDNYYYNGVNQIATTNAVAPDVAFKLAHVVVSWDGVGDDTNNVVSFDTFIHAYDLSHTSLGGSPSSVGTPGPVAKYNPLGAPDVINIDVDTGKLRQTSKPLPDVVSDENTLVQFEVVTYHQDGNDFIADRKEEFITASCNCELTSSDLGYKPGYVLWDGVNRDDELDPVMINKATATATNNDSDAENICTVCCRDHHDATASPIKYVAGTTTGDHPHYKADGSIATVGEEYVESCRLKRIDGVFRAFQDWNLKDITVMDRASLADGNQLQTDYVNYQKDFILNNVASVGGTPTKPALRSPVSMTLGAQQQLEARGVYIDNVYDVGGNPNPASYLTYVQSASKTDRLEIIPFAEVNLTLLAAWASDTPTNVTVTNEDADTVVDPVNDYYGTFSRGWASALNQATPGADITTTMRDDNHGLTQVVATSPSPNNLDDTLTVNVGASAGAITVSGTYEITYPLGNTGSPTISPAGDCNLLGNPSIYTCSFNSPWTGTIQIAVNITTGQKTKRCSGSSVAFGASGLTTNTTHNFASFACDQPPL
;
A
#
# COMPACT_ATOMS: atom_id res chain seq x y z
N MET A 1 34.84 55.23 -70.66
CA MET A 1 33.66 54.35 -70.65
C MET A 1 34.02 53.10 -71.43
N THR A 2 34.19 51.96 -70.74
CA THR A 2 34.40 50.65 -71.37
C THR A 2 33.68 49.62 -70.50
N LEU A 3 32.44 49.35 -70.87
CA LEU A 3 31.58 48.33 -70.26
C LEU A 3 32.12 46.93 -70.64
N ARG A 4 32.45 46.11 -69.65
CA ARG A 4 32.66 44.67 -69.82
C ARG A 4 31.30 43.97 -69.75
N THR A 5 30.84 43.44 -70.87
CA THR A 5 29.70 42.53 -70.98
C THR A 5 30.06 41.14 -70.44
N SER A 6 29.34 40.64 -69.43
CA SER A 6 29.45 39.24 -69.01
C SER A 6 28.72 38.34 -70.03
N LYS A 7 29.37 37.25 -70.47
CA LYS A 7 28.75 36.24 -71.33
C LYS A 7 27.95 35.28 -70.44
N SER A 8 26.62 35.31 -70.54
CA SER A 8 25.76 34.25 -70.03
C SER A 8 25.96 32.98 -70.88
N ARG A 9 26.51 31.92 -70.28
CA ARG A 9 26.54 30.59 -70.90
C ARG A 9 25.17 29.95 -70.66
N GLY A 10 24.30 29.97 -71.68
CA GLY A 10 23.03 29.24 -71.66
C GLY A 10 23.27 27.73 -71.66
N PHE A 11 22.41 26.99 -70.96
CA PHE A 11 22.45 25.52 -70.86
C PHE A 11 22.24 24.85 -72.23
N SER A 12 22.93 23.74 -72.48
CA SER A 12 22.77 22.95 -73.70
C SER A 12 21.48 22.12 -73.64
N LEU A 13 20.77 21.96 -74.78
CA LEU A 13 19.51 21.20 -74.86
C LEU A 13 19.64 19.76 -74.31
N ILE A 14 20.82 19.16 -74.46
CA ILE A 14 21.09 17.79 -73.98
C ILE A 14 21.12 17.69 -72.45
N GLU A 15 21.52 18.76 -71.77
CA GLU A 15 21.60 18.83 -70.31
C GLU A 15 20.20 18.90 -69.70
N VAL A 16 19.28 19.61 -70.36
CA VAL A 16 17.86 19.64 -70.00
C VAL A 16 17.20 18.27 -70.21
N MET A 17 17.52 17.56 -71.31
CA MET A 17 16.97 16.22 -71.55
C MET A 17 17.46 15.19 -70.51
N ILE A 18 18.74 15.24 -70.13
CA ILE A 18 19.28 14.36 -69.09
C ILE A 18 18.66 14.71 -67.73
N ALA A 19 18.49 15.98 -67.40
CA ALA A 19 17.84 16.41 -66.16
C ALA A 19 16.39 15.90 -66.07
N VAL A 20 15.62 15.96 -67.17
CA VAL A 20 14.24 15.43 -67.22
C VAL A 20 14.21 13.91 -67.08
N LEU A 21 15.15 13.19 -67.69
CA LEU A 21 15.23 11.73 -67.55
C LEU A 21 15.54 11.30 -66.11
N VAL A 22 16.52 11.94 -65.47
CA VAL A 22 16.88 11.68 -64.07
C VAL A 22 15.72 12.04 -63.14
N LEU A 23 15.03 13.15 -63.39
CA LEU A 23 13.81 13.54 -62.66
C LEU A 23 12.70 12.49 -62.81
N ALA A 24 12.45 12.00 -64.02
CA ALA A 24 11.41 11.00 -64.28
C ALA A 24 11.69 9.68 -63.54
N ILE A 25 12.94 9.22 -63.56
CA ILE A 25 13.37 8.02 -62.81
C ILE A 25 13.25 8.25 -61.30
N GLY A 26 13.63 9.44 -60.82
CA GLY A 26 13.50 9.82 -59.41
C GLY A 26 12.05 9.81 -58.92
N ILE A 27 11.12 10.36 -59.71
CA ILE A 27 9.69 10.37 -59.39
C ILE A 27 9.12 8.93 -59.38
N LEU A 28 9.51 8.09 -60.35
CA LEU A 28 9.11 6.68 -60.40
C LEU A 28 9.59 5.90 -59.16
N ALA A 29 10.84 6.11 -58.73
CA ALA A 29 11.39 5.47 -57.55
C ALA A 29 10.67 5.90 -56.27
N VAL A 30 10.39 7.19 -56.10
CA VAL A 30 9.65 7.73 -54.96
C VAL A 30 8.21 7.21 -54.94
N SER A 31 7.52 7.16 -56.08
CA SER A 31 6.15 6.64 -56.17
C SER A 31 6.06 5.16 -55.76
N LYS A 32 7.03 4.34 -56.17
CA LYS A 32 7.10 2.93 -55.77
C LYS A 32 7.37 2.78 -54.27
N LEU A 33 8.28 3.59 -53.71
CA LEU A 33 8.58 3.60 -52.28
C LEU A 33 7.37 4.05 -51.45
N GLN A 34 6.70 5.13 -51.84
CA GLN A 34 5.49 5.64 -51.19
C GLN A 34 4.36 4.61 -51.20
N THR A 35 4.16 3.93 -52.33
CA THR A 35 3.16 2.84 -52.43
C THR A 35 3.52 1.68 -51.51
N SER A 36 4.80 1.30 -51.42
CA SER A 36 5.26 0.23 -50.53
C SER A 36 5.07 0.61 -49.06
N LEU A 37 5.43 1.83 -48.66
CA LEU A 37 5.29 2.30 -47.28
C LEU A 37 3.82 2.35 -46.84
N LEU A 38 2.92 2.82 -47.72
CA LEU A 38 1.48 2.83 -47.44
C LEU A 38 0.91 1.41 -47.28
N ARG A 39 1.36 0.46 -48.11
CA ARG A 39 0.98 -0.96 -47.99
C ARG A 39 1.50 -1.58 -46.70
N SER A 40 2.78 -1.37 -46.36
CA SER A 40 3.37 -1.87 -45.12
C SER A 40 2.73 -1.26 -43.87
N GLY A 41 2.39 0.03 -43.90
CA GLY A 41 1.67 0.68 -42.81
C GLY A 41 0.25 0.12 -42.63
N SER A 42 -0.46 -0.14 -43.73
CA SER A 42 -1.78 -0.79 -43.69
C SER A 42 -1.70 -2.23 -43.17
N ASP A 43 -0.72 -3.02 -43.59
CA ASP A 43 -0.53 -4.40 -43.11
C ASP A 43 -0.17 -4.45 -41.61
N ALA A 44 0.73 -3.56 -41.16
CA ALA A 44 1.06 -3.44 -39.74
C ALA A 44 -0.17 -3.11 -38.89
N ASN A 45 -1.02 -2.18 -39.37
CA ASN A 45 -2.27 -1.85 -38.69
C ASN A 45 -3.24 -3.06 -38.63
N LYS A 46 -3.38 -3.81 -39.72
CA LYS A 46 -4.23 -5.02 -39.75
C LYS A 46 -3.71 -6.10 -38.78
N ARG A 47 -2.39 -6.32 -38.71
CA ARG A 47 -1.76 -7.21 -37.72
C ARG A 47 -2.04 -6.77 -36.29
N SER A 48 -1.95 -5.47 -35.99
CA SER A 48 -2.26 -4.94 -34.66
C SER A 48 -3.73 -5.15 -34.28
N ILE A 49 -4.66 -4.94 -35.22
CA ILE A 49 -6.09 -5.19 -35.00
C ILE A 49 -6.35 -6.69 -34.79
N ALA A 50 -5.78 -7.55 -35.64
CA ALA A 50 -5.91 -9.00 -35.52
C ALA A 50 -5.38 -9.53 -34.17
N ALA A 51 -4.21 -9.04 -33.73
CA ALA A 51 -3.64 -9.38 -32.42
C ALA A 51 -4.56 -8.94 -31.27
N ASN A 52 -5.17 -7.75 -31.37
CA ASN A 52 -6.12 -7.28 -30.36
C ASN A 52 -7.40 -8.12 -30.32
N ILE A 53 -7.91 -8.57 -31.47
CA ILE A 53 -9.05 -9.49 -31.56
C ILE A 53 -8.70 -10.83 -30.91
N ALA A 54 -7.52 -11.39 -31.21
CA ALA A 54 -7.06 -12.64 -30.61
C ALA A 54 -6.92 -12.54 -29.08
N GLN A 55 -6.32 -11.46 -28.57
CA GLN A 55 -6.20 -11.20 -27.13
C GLN A 55 -7.56 -11.06 -26.45
N LYS A 56 -8.48 -10.27 -27.04
CA LYS A 56 -9.85 -10.14 -26.54
C LYS A 56 -10.54 -11.49 -26.44
N LYS A 57 -10.32 -12.38 -27.42
CA LYS A 57 -10.89 -13.72 -27.37
C LYS A 57 -10.26 -14.58 -26.27
N ILE A 58 -8.95 -14.51 -26.07
CA ILE A 58 -8.26 -15.21 -24.97
C ILE A 58 -8.81 -14.78 -23.61
N ASP A 59 -8.96 -13.47 -23.38
CA ASP A 59 -9.50 -12.94 -22.13
C ASP A 59 -10.97 -13.35 -21.92
N ASP A 60 -11.74 -13.36 -23.01
CA ASP A 60 -13.13 -13.84 -23.02
C ASP A 60 -13.25 -15.32 -22.65
N LEU A 61 -12.35 -16.18 -23.15
CA LEU A 61 -12.30 -17.60 -22.78
C LEU A 61 -11.87 -17.82 -21.32
N ARG A 62 -11.05 -16.93 -20.75
CA ARG A 62 -10.58 -17.02 -19.36
C ARG A 62 -11.61 -16.53 -18.33
N ARG A 63 -12.70 -15.90 -18.77
CA ARG A 63 -13.71 -15.27 -17.90
C ARG A 63 -14.77 -16.23 -17.34
N PHE A 64 -14.55 -17.53 -17.43
CA PHE A 64 -15.48 -18.53 -16.89
C PHE A 64 -15.53 -18.42 -15.35
N VAL A 65 -16.69 -18.74 -14.77
CA VAL A 65 -16.93 -18.61 -13.31
C VAL A 65 -17.36 -19.92 -12.66
N GLU A 66 -17.60 -20.94 -13.47
CA GLU A 66 -17.96 -22.30 -13.04
C GLU A 66 -17.13 -23.31 -13.83
N ILE A 67 -16.85 -24.48 -13.24
CA ILE A 67 -16.13 -25.55 -13.95
C ILE A 67 -17.10 -26.34 -14.85
N SER A 68 -18.30 -26.65 -14.34
CA SER A 68 -19.33 -27.43 -15.03
C SER A 68 -20.71 -26.78 -14.91
N THR A 69 -21.56 -27.02 -15.91
CA THR A 69 -22.97 -26.58 -15.96
C THR A 69 -23.81 -27.68 -16.61
N LEU A 70 -25.11 -27.68 -16.32
CA LEU A 70 -26.10 -28.54 -16.98
C LEU A 70 -26.57 -27.97 -18.34
N ASP A 71 -26.24 -26.72 -18.63
CA ASP A 71 -26.65 -26.02 -19.85
C ASP A 71 -25.65 -26.26 -21.00
N ASP A 72 -26.15 -26.62 -22.18
CA ASP A 72 -25.35 -26.73 -23.41
C ASP A 72 -24.94 -25.32 -23.88
N TRP A 73 -23.73 -25.17 -24.43
CA TRP A 73 -23.28 -23.91 -25.02
C TRP A 73 -24.25 -23.42 -26.10
N ASN A 74 -24.87 -24.33 -26.84
CA ASN A 74 -25.85 -24.02 -27.90
C ASN A 74 -27.18 -23.45 -27.37
N ASP A 75 -27.54 -23.73 -26.12
CA ASP A 75 -28.79 -23.27 -25.50
C ASP A 75 -28.65 -21.88 -24.85
N LEU A 76 -27.41 -21.40 -24.69
CA LEU A 76 -27.11 -20.10 -24.13
C LEU A 76 -27.24 -19.03 -25.22
N THR A 77 -28.43 -18.43 -25.33
CA THR A 77 -28.65 -17.29 -26.24
C THR A 77 -27.76 -16.10 -25.85
N VAL A 78 -26.61 -15.96 -26.52
CA VAL A 78 -25.50 -15.05 -26.15
C VAL A 78 -25.89 -13.55 -26.18
N ASN A 79 -27.13 -13.20 -26.53
CA ASN A 79 -27.62 -11.81 -26.57
C ASN A 79 -29.10 -11.60 -26.14
N SER A 80 -29.77 -12.55 -25.48
CA SER A 80 -31.15 -12.32 -25.00
C SER A 80 -31.41 -12.90 -23.62
N VAL A 81 -31.06 -12.16 -22.58
CA VAL A 81 -31.54 -12.47 -21.23
C VAL A 81 -32.06 -11.18 -20.58
N THR A 82 -33.39 -11.09 -20.44
CA THR A 82 -34.11 -9.98 -19.79
C THR A 82 -34.30 -10.18 -18.28
N SER A 83 -33.66 -11.19 -17.69
CA SER A 83 -33.65 -11.40 -16.23
C SER A 83 -32.33 -12.04 -15.79
N LEU A 84 -31.61 -11.36 -14.91
CA LEU A 84 -30.38 -11.82 -14.26
C LEU A 84 -30.67 -13.09 -13.44
N LYS A 85 -30.42 -14.27 -14.00
CA LYS A 85 -30.42 -15.51 -13.20
C LYS A 85 -29.02 -16.04 -12.90
N TYR A 86 -27.99 -15.67 -13.66
CA TYR A 86 -26.60 -16.06 -13.40
C TYR A 86 -25.67 -14.98 -14.01
N PRO A 87 -24.50 -14.66 -13.42
CA PRO A 87 -23.55 -13.79 -14.10
C PRO A 87 -23.26 -14.39 -15.47
N LEU A 88 -23.26 -13.56 -16.51
CA LEU A 88 -23.23 -13.92 -17.94
C LEU A 88 -21.90 -14.53 -18.41
N SER A 89 -21.28 -15.40 -17.60
CA SER A 89 -20.01 -16.06 -17.80
C SER A 89 -20.25 -17.58 -17.95
N LEU A 90 -19.64 -18.17 -18.97
CA LEU A 90 -19.78 -19.59 -19.34
C LEU A 90 -18.99 -20.49 -18.38
N ALA A 91 -19.26 -21.81 -18.38
CA ALA A 91 -18.44 -22.74 -17.60
C ALA A 91 -17.20 -23.19 -18.39
N PHE A 92 -16.15 -23.61 -17.68
CA PHE A 92 -14.92 -24.16 -18.26
C PHE A 92 -15.22 -25.30 -19.24
N ASN A 93 -16.18 -26.16 -18.91
CA ASN A 93 -16.59 -27.28 -19.78
C ASN A 93 -17.15 -26.84 -21.13
N ASN A 94 -17.75 -25.65 -21.25
CA ASN A 94 -18.27 -25.12 -22.52
C ASN A 94 -17.18 -24.55 -23.45
N ILE A 95 -15.91 -24.52 -23.02
CA ILE A 95 -14.80 -24.07 -23.88
C ILE A 95 -14.37 -25.24 -24.78
N ALA A 96 -14.63 -25.14 -26.07
CA ALA A 96 -14.24 -26.12 -27.08
C ALA A 96 -13.90 -25.43 -28.41
N ASP A 97 -13.70 -26.21 -29.47
CA ASP A 97 -13.40 -25.67 -30.82
C ASP A 97 -14.50 -24.71 -31.27
N ASN A 98 -14.14 -23.43 -31.42
CA ASN A 98 -15.09 -22.36 -31.77
C ASN A 98 -16.29 -22.21 -30.81
N GLU A 99 -16.17 -22.75 -29.59
CA GLU A 99 -17.16 -22.67 -28.51
C GLU A 99 -16.55 -22.04 -27.25
N GLY A 100 -17.42 -21.53 -26.36
CA GLY A 100 -17.01 -20.85 -25.13
C GLY A 100 -16.76 -19.35 -25.31
N GLY A 101 -16.80 -18.61 -24.20
CA GLY A 101 -16.76 -17.14 -24.20
C GLY A 101 -17.98 -16.47 -24.88
N ARG A 102 -18.08 -15.15 -24.77
CA ARG A 102 -19.13 -14.34 -25.41
C ARG A 102 -18.84 -13.99 -26.87
N ILE A 103 -17.56 -13.91 -27.24
CA ILE A 103 -17.14 -13.55 -28.60
C ILE A 103 -17.28 -14.79 -29.49
N GLN A 104 -18.17 -14.71 -30.47
CA GLN A 104 -18.46 -15.81 -31.39
C GLN A 104 -17.36 -15.98 -32.46
N PRO A 105 -17.17 -17.20 -32.98
CA PRO A 105 -16.30 -17.44 -34.14
C PRO A 105 -16.91 -16.80 -35.40
N GLY A 106 -16.05 -16.57 -36.40
CA GLY A 106 -16.45 -16.05 -37.70
C GLY A 106 -16.06 -14.59 -37.95
N PRO A 107 -16.76 -13.89 -38.86
CA PRO A 107 -16.34 -12.57 -39.33
C PRO A 107 -16.57 -11.46 -38.30
N ILE A 108 -15.50 -10.74 -37.98
CA ILE A 108 -15.45 -9.55 -37.13
C ILE A 108 -15.06 -8.36 -38.02
N ASN A 109 -15.97 -7.39 -38.13
CA ASN A 109 -15.77 -6.20 -38.94
C ASN A 109 -15.03 -5.12 -38.13
N SER A 110 -13.98 -4.54 -38.71
CA SER A 110 -13.31 -3.35 -38.18
C SER A 110 -13.12 -2.32 -39.30
N GLY A 111 -14.00 -1.32 -39.33
CA GLY A 111 -14.10 -0.41 -40.47
C GLY A 111 -14.54 -1.14 -41.74
N ASN A 112 -13.73 -1.05 -42.80
CA ASN A 112 -13.98 -1.72 -44.09
C ASN A 112 -13.28 -3.09 -44.19
N ASP A 113 -12.50 -3.48 -43.19
CA ASP A 113 -11.77 -4.75 -43.17
C ASP A 113 -12.57 -5.83 -42.41
N VAL A 114 -12.53 -7.06 -42.92
CA VAL A 114 -13.15 -8.23 -42.31
C VAL A 114 -12.05 -9.15 -41.79
N PHE A 115 -12.09 -9.45 -40.50
CA PHE A 115 -11.20 -10.41 -39.84
C PHE A 115 -12.01 -11.67 -39.52
N ASN A 116 -11.47 -12.85 -39.74
CA ASN A 116 -12.12 -14.11 -39.40
C ASN A 116 -11.47 -14.70 -38.15
N LEU A 117 -12.23 -14.80 -37.07
CA LEU A 117 -11.79 -15.35 -35.79
C LEU A 117 -12.19 -16.83 -35.70
N SER A 118 -11.24 -17.68 -35.31
CA SER A 118 -11.50 -19.08 -34.97
C SER A 118 -10.53 -19.55 -33.89
N TRP A 119 -10.87 -20.61 -33.16
CA TRP A 119 -9.93 -21.25 -32.23
C TRP A 119 -10.16 -22.75 -32.15
N THR A 120 -9.09 -23.48 -31.86
CA THR A 120 -9.14 -24.90 -31.50
C THR A 120 -8.72 -25.08 -30.05
N THR A 121 -9.21 -26.13 -29.39
CA THR A 121 -8.98 -26.39 -27.98
C THR A 121 -8.58 -27.85 -27.76
N ASP A 122 -7.39 -28.06 -27.19
CA ASP A 122 -6.92 -29.39 -26.79
C ASP A 122 -7.08 -29.60 -25.28
N ASN A 123 -7.69 -30.72 -24.89
CA ASN A 123 -7.84 -31.11 -23.49
C ASN A 123 -6.58 -31.83 -22.99
N TYR A 124 -6.10 -31.45 -21.81
CA TYR A 124 -4.97 -32.09 -21.14
C TYR A 124 -5.37 -32.66 -19.78
N TYR A 125 -4.76 -33.80 -19.46
CA TYR A 125 -5.04 -34.61 -18.28
C TYR A 125 -3.72 -34.99 -17.59
N TYR A 126 -3.74 -35.10 -16.25
CA TYR A 126 -2.63 -35.69 -15.49
C TYR A 126 -2.93 -37.16 -15.18
N ASN A 127 -1.93 -38.03 -15.39
CA ASN A 127 -2.01 -39.46 -15.09
C ASN A 127 -1.50 -39.80 -13.68
N GLY A 128 -1.31 -38.79 -12.83
CA GLY A 128 -0.73 -38.90 -11.49
C GLY A 128 0.07 -37.66 -11.11
N VAL A 129 0.49 -37.58 -9.84
CA VAL A 129 1.29 -36.47 -9.29
C VAL A 129 2.65 -36.40 -10.00
N ASN A 130 3.10 -35.20 -10.36
CA ASN A 130 4.39 -34.93 -11.02
C ASN A 130 4.60 -35.63 -12.38
N GLN A 131 3.53 -35.97 -13.09
CA GLN A 131 3.59 -36.54 -14.43
C GLN A 131 3.35 -35.46 -15.50
N ILE A 132 3.94 -35.65 -16.69
CA ILE A 132 3.68 -34.78 -17.84
C ILE A 132 2.21 -34.96 -18.26
N ALA A 133 1.53 -33.84 -18.50
CA ALA A 133 0.16 -33.85 -18.96
C ALA A 133 0.04 -34.52 -20.34
N THR A 134 -1.04 -35.28 -20.53
CA THR A 134 -1.34 -36.02 -21.76
C THR A 134 -2.66 -35.55 -22.35
N THR A 135 -2.79 -35.61 -23.67
CA THR A 135 -4.05 -35.32 -24.37
C THR A 135 -5.00 -36.52 -24.40
N ASN A 136 -4.52 -37.70 -24.00
CA ASN A 136 -5.38 -38.88 -23.84
C ASN A 136 -6.18 -38.75 -22.53
N ALA A 137 -7.49 -38.91 -22.61
CA ALA A 137 -8.36 -38.92 -21.43
C ALA A 137 -7.97 -40.08 -20.48
N VAL A 138 -7.35 -39.71 -19.36
CA VAL A 138 -6.93 -40.63 -18.28
C VAL A 138 -7.67 -40.36 -16.96
N ALA A 139 -8.49 -39.30 -16.92
CA ALA A 139 -9.32 -38.88 -15.79
C ALA A 139 -10.66 -38.34 -16.33
N PRO A 140 -11.73 -38.33 -15.51
CA PRO A 140 -13.03 -37.78 -15.92
C PRO A 140 -12.99 -36.26 -16.14
N ASP A 141 -12.13 -35.56 -15.41
CA ASP A 141 -12.03 -34.10 -15.45
C ASP A 141 -10.81 -33.63 -16.25
N VAL A 142 -11.00 -32.61 -17.09
CA VAL A 142 -9.92 -31.96 -17.85
C VAL A 142 -9.14 -31.05 -16.90
N ALA A 143 -7.82 -31.22 -16.83
CA ALA A 143 -6.97 -30.44 -15.93
C ALA A 143 -6.75 -29.02 -16.45
N PHE A 144 -6.44 -28.91 -17.76
CA PHE A 144 -6.35 -27.63 -18.46
C PHE A 144 -6.61 -27.84 -19.95
N LYS A 145 -6.91 -26.74 -20.62
CA LYS A 145 -7.17 -26.65 -22.06
C LYS A 145 -6.11 -25.77 -22.72
N LEU A 146 -5.56 -26.19 -23.85
CA LEU A 146 -4.74 -25.33 -24.71
C LEU A 146 -5.63 -24.78 -25.81
N ALA A 147 -5.89 -23.48 -25.80
CA ALA A 147 -6.62 -22.81 -26.88
C ALA A 147 -5.63 -22.17 -27.87
N HIS A 148 -5.71 -22.58 -29.13
CA HIS A 148 -5.01 -21.98 -30.26
C HIS A 148 -5.96 -21.02 -30.98
N VAL A 149 -5.84 -19.72 -30.70
CA VAL A 149 -6.70 -18.67 -31.26
C VAL A 149 -6.07 -18.11 -32.53
N VAL A 150 -6.83 -18.09 -33.61
CA VAL A 150 -6.39 -17.67 -34.95
C VAL A 150 -7.29 -16.56 -35.46
N VAL A 151 -6.67 -15.48 -35.93
CA VAL A 151 -7.34 -14.39 -36.63
C VAL A 151 -6.71 -14.20 -38.00
N SER A 152 -7.49 -14.41 -39.06
CA SER A 152 -7.05 -14.19 -40.44
C SER A 152 -7.80 -13.01 -41.07
N TRP A 153 -7.25 -12.44 -42.14
CA TRP A 153 -7.93 -11.43 -42.95
C TRP A 153 -7.50 -11.52 -44.41
N ASP A 154 -8.31 -10.92 -45.29
CA ASP A 154 -7.94 -10.80 -46.70
C ASP A 154 -6.95 -9.64 -46.88
N GLY A 155 -5.70 -9.99 -47.20
CA GLY A 155 -4.66 -9.02 -47.57
C GLY A 155 -4.64 -8.70 -49.07
N VAL A 156 -3.83 -7.73 -49.46
CA VAL A 156 -3.53 -7.42 -50.87
C VAL A 156 -2.19 -8.03 -51.25
N GLY A 157 -2.19 -9.18 -51.92
CA GLY A 157 -0.98 -9.93 -52.28
C GLY A 157 -1.07 -11.39 -51.88
N ASP A 158 0.08 -12.03 -51.61
CA ASP A 158 0.15 -13.43 -51.16
C ASP A 158 -0.58 -13.63 -49.82
N ASP A 159 -1.62 -14.45 -49.88
CA ASP A 159 -2.62 -14.74 -48.86
C ASP A 159 -2.04 -15.55 -47.68
N THR A 160 -0.83 -16.10 -47.83
CA THR A 160 -0.24 -17.07 -46.88
C THR A 160 0.24 -16.48 -45.55
N ASN A 161 0.33 -15.16 -45.40
CA ASN A 161 0.88 -14.49 -44.19
C ASN A 161 -0.08 -13.50 -43.50
N ASN A 162 -1.37 -13.51 -43.86
CA ASN A 162 -2.39 -12.62 -43.27
C ASN A 162 -3.08 -13.28 -42.07
N VAL A 163 -2.28 -13.74 -41.11
CA VAL A 163 -2.75 -14.45 -39.92
C VAL A 163 -1.96 -14.01 -38.69
N VAL A 164 -2.67 -13.90 -37.57
CA VAL A 164 -2.10 -13.82 -36.22
C VAL A 164 -2.68 -14.98 -35.42
N SER A 165 -1.81 -15.77 -34.80
CA SER A 165 -2.23 -16.86 -33.91
C SER A 165 -1.55 -16.76 -32.56
N PHE A 166 -2.28 -17.04 -31.50
CA PHE A 166 -1.79 -17.10 -30.13
C PHE A 166 -2.23 -18.39 -29.46
N ASP A 167 -1.31 -18.98 -28.70
CA ASP A 167 -1.58 -20.12 -27.83
C ASP A 167 -1.79 -19.64 -26.39
N THR A 168 -2.81 -20.17 -25.73
CA THR A 168 -3.01 -19.93 -24.29
C THR A 168 -3.43 -21.21 -23.58
N PHE A 169 -2.87 -21.41 -22.39
CA PHE A 169 -3.42 -22.37 -21.44
C PHE A 169 -4.61 -21.73 -20.70
N ILE A 170 -5.66 -22.52 -20.51
CA ILE A 170 -6.85 -22.19 -19.72
C ILE A 170 -6.97 -23.31 -18.71
N HIS A 171 -6.72 -23.00 -17.45
CA HIS A 171 -6.72 -24.00 -16.39
C HIS A 171 -8.10 -24.13 -15.77
N ALA A 172 -8.47 -25.34 -15.32
CA ALA A 172 -9.77 -25.59 -14.68
C ALA A 172 -9.82 -25.16 -13.20
N TYR A 173 -8.78 -24.49 -12.67
CA TYR A 173 -8.53 -24.45 -11.23
C TYR A 173 -9.36 -23.44 -10.43
N ASP A 174 -9.71 -23.87 -9.23
CA ASP A 174 -9.92 -23.04 -8.06
C ASP A 174 -8.60 -22.32 -7.68
N LEU A 175 -8.68 -21.03 -7.34
CA LEU A 175 -7.51 -20.22 -6.98
C LEU A 175 -6.76 -20.79 -5.76
N SER A 176 -7.47 -21.52 -4.88
CA SER A 176 -6.95 -22.20 -3.68
C SER A 176 -5.87 -23.26 -3.95
N HIS A 177 -5.77 -23.79 -5.18
CA HIS A 177 -4.84 -24.86 -5.54
C HIS A 177 -3.61 -24.39 -6.34
N THR A 178 -3.44 -23.08 -6.52
CA THR A 178 -2.25 -22.51 -7.19
C THR A 178 -0.95 -22.74 -6.41
N SER A 179 -1.03 -23.03 -5.10
CA SER A 179 0.12 -23.42 -4.26
C SER A 179 0.68 -24.82 -4.56
N LEU A 180 -0.05 -25.66 -5.31
CA LEU A 180 0.36 -27.02 -5.68
C LEU A 180 1.12 -27.10 -7.03
N GLY A 181 1.48 -25.97 -7.62
CA GLY A 181 2.44 -25.91 -8.72
C GLY A 181 3.82 -26.39 -8.24
N GLY A 182 4.03 -27.72 -8.25
CA GLY A 182 5.28 -28.33 -7.84
C GLY A 182 6.47 -27.73 -8.59
N SER A 183 7.60 -27.62 -7.90
CA SER A 183 8.86 -27.13 -8.47
C SER A 183 9.12 -27.80 -9.82
N PRO A 184 9.41 -27.04 -10.90
CA PRO A 184 9.67 -27.61 -12.21
C PRO A 184 10.82 -28.64 -12.11
N SER A 185 10.67 -29.78 -12.79
CA SER A 185 11.64 -30.89 -12.76
C SER A 185 12.99 -30.57 -13.41
N SER A 186 13.17 -29.36 -13.91
CA SER A 186 14.44 -28.83 -14.39
C SER A 186 14.61 -27.40 -13.88
N VAL A 187 15.87 -26.98 -13.73
CA VAL A 187 16.27 -25.60 -13.43
C VAL A 187 15.89 -24.72 -14.64
N GLY A 188 14.60 -24.50 -14.83
CA GLY A 188 14.11 -23.40 -15.64
C GLY A 188 14.60 -22.10 -15.02
N THR A 189 14.64 -21.05 -15.83
CA THR A 189 14.82 -19.68 -15.34
C THR A 189 13.97 -19.50 -14.08
N PRO A 190 14.53 -18.94 -12.97
CA PRO A 190 13.73 -18.67 -11.78
C PRO A 190 12.43 -18.03 -12.22
N GLY A 191 11.30 -18.56 -11.73
CA GLY A 191 10.00 -17.94 -11.97
C GLY A 191 10.03 -16.46 -11.56
N PRO A 192 9.01 -15.68 -11.91
CA PRO A 192 8.97 -14.27 -11.50
C PRO A 192 9.18 -14.16 -9.99
N VAL A 193 10.29 -13.53 -9.60
CA VAL A 193 10.64 -13.34 -8.19
C VAL A 193 10.00 -12.05 -7.71
N ALA A 194 9.29 -12.09 -6.59
CA ALA A 194 8.69 -10.90 -5.99
C ALA A 194 9.77 -10.06 -5.31
N LYS A 195 10.35 -9.10 -6.05
CA LYS A 195 11.29 -8.14 -5.47
C LYS A 195 10.60 -7.28 -4.43
N TYR A 196 11.34 -6.97 -3.37
CA TYR A 196 10.88 -6.13 -2.28
C TYR A 196 11.90 -5.03 -2.01
N ASN A 197 11.42 -3.88 -1.51
CA ASN A 197 12.27 -2.78 -1.08
C ASN A 197 12.02 -2.52 0.41
N PRO A 198 12.89 -3.05 1.29
CA PRO A 198 12.75 -2.86 2.72
C PRO A 198 12.65 -1.38 3.12
N LEU A 199 11.79 -1.10 4.08
CA LEU A 199 11.68 0.23 4.69
C LEU A 199 12.67 0.33 5.87
N GLY A 200 13.07 1.56 6.17
CA GLY A 200 14.07 1.85 7.19
C GLY A 200 13.46 2.22 8.56
N ALA A 201 14.26 2.01 9.60
CA ALA A 201 13.97 2.49 10.94
C ALA A 201 14.09 4.03 11.03
N PRO A 202 13.49 4.68 12.04
CA PRO A 202 12.77 4.10 13.19
C PRO A 202 11.35 3.62 12.85
N ASP A 203 10.71 4.16 11.80
CA ASP A 203 9.28 3.94 11.57
C ASP A 203 8.93 2.48 11.23
N VAL A 204 9.87 1.75 10.62
CA VAL A 204 9.74 0.32 10.31
C VAL A 204 10.97 -0.42 10.84
N ILE A 205 10.75 -1.45 11.67
CA ILE A 205 11.83 -2.21 12.31
C ILE A 205 11.81 -3.64 11.77
N ASN A 206 13.00 -4.14 11.42
CA ASN A 206 13.17 -5.51 10.98
C ASN A 206 13.21 -6.46 12.19
N ILE A 207 12.39 -7.50 12.15
CA ILE A 207 12.42 -8.62 13.08
C ILE A 207 13.01 -9.83 12.37
N ASP A 208 14.11 -10.38 12.89
CA ASP A 208 14.70 -11.63 12.39
C ASP A 208 13.85 -12.83 12.84
N VAL A 209 13.27 -13.54 11.87
CA VAL A 209 12.26 -14.60 12.08
C VAL A 209 12.72 -16.01 11.68
N ASP A 210 13.78 -16.10 10.87
CA ASP A 210 14.51 -17.33 10.54
C ASP A 210 15.92 -16.95 10.05
N THR A 211 16.76 -17.95 9.80
CA THR A 211 18.14 -17.80 9.31
C THR A 211 18.17 -17.02 8.00
N GLY A 212 18.53 -15.72 8.09
CA GLY A 212 18.64 -14.84 6.93
C GLY A 212 17.30 -14.30 6.41
N LYS A 213 16.22 -14.46 7.18
CA LYS A 213 14.90 -13.90 6.87
C LYS A 213 14.48 -12.84 7.88
N LEU A 214 14.03 -11.71 7.35
CA LEU A 214 13.54 -10.58 8.11
C LEU A 214 12.04 -10.41 7.86
N ARG A 215 11.32 -9.96 8.87
CA ARG A 215 9.90 -9.60 8.80
C ARG A 215 9.73 -8.15 9.18
N GLN A 216 8.96 -7.41 8.40
CA GLN A 216 8.61 -6.03 8.70
C GLN A 216 7.15 -5.75 8.36
N THR A 217 6.57 -4.78 9.05
CA THR A 217 5.24 -4.25 8.74
C THR A 217 5.40 -2.86 8.15
N SER A 218 4.66 -2.55 7.08
CA SER A 218 4.58 -1.20 6.57
C SER A 218 3.96 -0.26 7.61
N LYS A 219 4.08 1.05 7.38
CA LYS A 219 3.50 2.06 8.26
C LYS A 219 1.97 2.08 8.07
N PRO A 220 1.16 1.82 9.12
CA PRO A 220 -0.28 1.87 8.99
C PRO A 220 -0.76 3.33 8.93
N LEU A 221 -1.65 3.63 7.99
CA LEU A 221 -2.19 4.97 7.82
C LEU A 221 -3.69 4.94 8.02
N PRO A 222 -4.25 5.78 8.89
CA PRO A 222 -5.67 6.04 8.86
C PRO A 222 -6.02 6.86 7.61
N ASP A 223 -7.06 6.43 6.93
CA ASP A 223 -7.74 7.16 5.88
C ASP A 223 -9.19 7.33 6.31
N VAL A 224 -9.52 8.53 6.80
CA VAL A 224 -10.85 8.89 7.30
C VAL A 224 -11.64 9.45 6.13
N VAL A 225 -12.35 8.57 5.43
CA VAL A 225 -13.12 8.93 4.23
C VAL A 225 -14.50 9.50 4.58
N SER A 226 -15.01 9.25 5.79
CA SER A 226 -16.19 9.91 6.36
C SER A 226 -16.19 9.84 7.90
N ASP A 227 -17.13 10.50 8.56
CA ASP A 227 -17.29 10.48 10.02
C ASP A 227 -17.49 9.05 10.60
N GLU A 228 -17.98 8.11 9.79
CA GLU A 228 -18.26 6.72 10.20
C GLU A 228 -17.33 5.70 9.50
N ASN A 229 -16.52 6.14 8.53
CA ASN A 229 -15.65 5.29 7.73
C ASN A 229 -14.17 5.69 7.85
N THR A 230 -13.42 4.86 8.56
CA THR A 230 -11.97 4.90 8.67
C THR A 230 -11.41 3.61 8.10
N LEU A 231 -10.49 3.71 7.14
CA LEU A 231 -9.74 2.60 6.58
C LEU A 231 -8.30 2.66 7.10
N VAL A 232 -7.79 1.55 7.62
CA VAL A 232 -6.39 1.40 8.01
C VAL A 232 -5.77 0.27 7.23
N GLN A 233 -4.84 0.61 6.33
CA GLN A 233 -4.14 -0.35 5.49
C GLN A 233 -2.68 -0.49 5.89
N PHE A 234 -2.20 -1.73 5.93
CA PHE A 234 -0.78 -2.05 6.01
C PHE A 234 -0.51 -3.46 5.47
N GLU A 235 0.75 -3.71 5.15
CA GLU A 235 1.26 -5.01 4.73
C GLU A 235 2.32 -5.53 5.70
N VAL A 236 2.37 -6.83 5.88
CA VAL A 236 3.45 -7.52 6.58
C VAL A 236 4.20 -8.39 5.59
N VAL A 237 5.51 -8.18 5.52
CA VAL A 237 6.38 -8.84 4.54
C VAL A 237 7.48 -9.59 5.25
N THR A 238 7.56 -10.90 5.03
CA THR A 238 8.76 -11.70 5.31
C THR A 238 9.59 -11.75 4.03
N TYR A 239 10.88 -11.46 4.13
CA TYR A 239 11.79 -11.37 2.99
C TYR A 239 13.20 -11.83 3.36
N HIS A 240 13.97 -12.23 2.35
CA HIS A 240 15.40 -12.48 2.47
C HIS A 240 16.19 -11.66 1.45
N GLN A 241 17.50 -11.62 1.64
CA GLN A 241 18.43 -11.00 0.70
C GLN A 241 19.08 -12.07 -0.18
N ASP A 242 18.98 -11.93 -1.50
CA ASP A 242 19.70 -12.73 -2.48
C ASP A 242 20.63 -11.83 -3.31
N GLY A 243 21.93 -11.88 -3.01
CA GLY A 243 22.91 -10.96 -3.57
C GLY A 243 22.60 -9.49 -3.21
N ASN A 244 22.25 -8.70 -4.22
CA ASN A 244 21.90 -7.28 -4.05
C ASN A 244 20.39 -7.03 -4.04
N ASP A 245 19.58 -8.06 -4.31
CA ASP A 245 18.13 -7.94 -4.36
C ASP A 245 17.52 -8.45 -3.04
N PHE A 246 16.44 -7.82 -2.59
CA PHE A 246 15.59 -8.36 -1.53
C PHE A 246 14.37 -9.02 -2.16
N ILE A 247 14.07 -10.22 -1.70
CA ILE A 247 13.00 -11.08 -2.24
C ILE A 247 11.96 -11.30 -1.16
N ALA A 248 10.70 -10.96 -1.45
CA ALA A 248 9.57 -11.27 -0.57
C ALA A 248 9.27 -12.78 -0.64
N ASP A 249 9.36 -13.44 0.52
CA ASP A 249 8.98 -14.84 0.71
C ASP A 249 7.49 -14.97 1.02
N ARG A 250 6.95 -14.04 1.82
CA ARG A 250 5.54 -13.98 2.19
C ARG A 250 5.09 -12.53 2.28
N LYS A 251 3.95 -12.22 1.64
CA LYS A 251 3.28 -10.93 1.71
C LYS A 251 1.87 -11.11 2.26
N GLU A 252 1.54 -10.39 3.32
CA GLU A 252 0.22 -10.40 3.94
C GLU A 252 -0.33 -8.97 3.91
N GLU A 253 -1.42 -8.75 3.19
CA GLU A 253 -2.03 -7.42 3.03
C GLU A 253 -3.32 -7.34 3.85
N PHE A 254 -3.43 -6.29 4.67
CA PHE A 254 -4.55 -6.07 5.56
C PHE A 254 -5.21 -4.72 5.33
N ILE A 255 -6.54 -4.70 5.43
CA ILE A 255 -7.34 -3.48 5.58
C ILE A 255 -8.23 -3.69 6.81
N THR A 256 -8.22 -2.75 7.74
CA THR A 256 -9.20 -2.69 8.83
C THR A 256 -10.12 -1.52 8.56
N ALA A 257 -11.43 -1.75 8.53
CA ALA A 257 -12.41 -0.75 8.12
C ALA A 257 -13.50 -0.59 9.17
N SER A 258 -13.89 0.66 9.45
CA SER A 258 -15.17 0.93 10.10
C SER A 258 -16.26 1.15 9.06
N CYS A 259 -17.40 0.50 9.28
CA CYS A 259 -18.48 0.42 8.31
C CYS A 259 -19.81 0.59 9.02
N ASN A 260 -20.66 1.46 8.50
CA ASN A 260 -22.04 1.55 8.91
C ASN A 260 -22.83 0.40 8.28
N CYS A 261 -23.46 -0.40 9.12
CA CYS A 261 -24.16 -1.62 8.77
C CYS A 261 -25.56 -1.61 9.40
N GLU A 262 -26.58 -2.00 8.64
CA GLU A 262 -27.92 -2.31 9.19
C GLU A 262 -28.01 -3.81 9.47
N LEU A 263 -28.21 -4.18 10.73
CA LEU A 263 -28.29 -5.59 11.12
C LEU A 263 -29.52 -6.22 10.49
N THR A 264 -29.34 -7.29 9.72
CA THR A 264 -30.45 -8.01 9.09
C THR A 264 -30.76 -9.31 9.82
N SER A 265 -31.67 -10.11 9.29
CA SER A 265 -31.93 -11.46 9.81
C SER A 265 -30.79 -12.42 9.46
N SER A 266 -31.10 -13.66 9.08
CA SER A 266 -30.09 -14.58 8.58
C SER A 266 -30.09 -14.66 7.06
N ASP A 267 -28.90 -14.66 6.47
CA ASP A 267 -28.64 -14.92 5.06
C ASP A 267 -27.29 -15.65 4.92
N LEU A 268 -26.85 -15.87 3.68
CA LEU A 268 -25.56 -16.48 3.36
C LEU A 268 -24.41 -15.50 3.60
N GLY A 269 -23.49 -15.89 4.48
CA GLY A 269 -22.22 -15.20 4.69
C GLY A 269 -21.07 -16.17 4.90
N TYR A 270 -19.84 -15.70 4.67
CA TYR A 270 -18.64 -16.52 4.88
C TYR A 270 -18.29 -16.65 6.35
N LYS A 271 -17.74 -17.81 6.71
CA LYS A 271 -17.01 -17.99 7.97
C LYS A 271 -15.72 -17.16 7.93
N PRO A 272 -15.11 -16.85 9.09
CA PRO A 272 -13.87 -16.09 9.12
C PRO A 272 -12.80 -16.75 8.26
N GLY A 273 -12.03 -15.94 7.52
CA GLY A 273 -10.70 -16.36 7.11
C GLY A 273 -9.82 -16.55 8.34
N TYR A 274 -8.95 -17.54 8.32
CA TYR A 274 -8.14 -17.94 9.47
C TYR A 274 -6.76 -18.47 9.08
N VAL A 275 -5.87 -18.60 10.05
CA VAL A 275 -4.56 -19.20 9.85
C VAL A 275 -4.64 -20.71 10.08
N LEU A 276 -4.32 -21.52 9.08
CA LEU A 276 -4.29 -22.98 9.14
C LEU A 276 -2.88 -23.50 9.42
N TRP A 277 -2.79 -24.53 10.26
CA TRP A 277 -1.62 -25.39 10.43
C TRP A 277 -1.94 -26.81 9.96
N ASP A 278 -1.28 -27.24 8.88
CA ASP A 278 -1.46 -28.56 8.29
C ASP A 278 -0.59 -29.66 8.94
N GLY A 279 0.26 -29.28 9.91
CA GLY A 279 1.26 -30.15 10.54
C GLY A 279 2.71 -29.82 10.15
N VAL A 280 2.89 -29.06 9.07
CA VAL A 280 4.20 -28.71 8.49
C VAL A 280 4.28 -27.23 8.18
N ASN A 281 3.27 -26.68 7.50
CA ASN A 281 3.20 -25.31 7.00
C ASN A 281 2.07 -24.52 7.66
N ARG A 282 2.23 -23.21 7.61
CA ARG A 282 1.22 -22.23 8.01
C ARG A 282 0.66 -21.53 6.76
N ASP A 283 -0.63 -21.72 6.52
CA ASP A 283 -1.37 -21.11 5.40
C ASP A 283 -2.49 -20.19 5.91
N ASP A 284 -2.95 -19.28 5.06
CA ASP A 284 -4.13 -18.45 5.34
C ASP A 284 -5.29 -18.99 4.50
N GLU A 285 -6.35 -19.44 5.16
CA GLU A 285 -7.45 -20.20 4.54
C GLU A 285 -8.77 -19.44 4.66
N LEU A 286 -9.62 -19.60 3.65
CA LEU A 286 -11.04 -19.27 3.73
C LEU A 286 -11.86 -20.50 3.37
N ASP A 287 -12.77 -20.91 4.25
CA ASP A 287 -13.72 -21.95 3.89
C ASP A 287 -14.68 -21.43 2.79
N PRO A 288 -14.71 -22.05 1.60
CA PRO A 288 -15.45 -21.53 0.46
C PRO A 288 -16.98 -21.68 0.63
N VAL A 289 -17.43 -22.43 1.63
CA VAL A 289 -18.84 -22.67 1.88
C VAL A 289 -19.42 -21.58 2.79
N MET A 290 -20.24 -20.72 2.19
CA MET A 290 -21.11 -19.83 2.94
C MET A 290 -22.15 -20.64 3.73
N ILE A 291 -22.49 -20.12 4.91
CA ILE A 291 -23.51 -20.71 5.78
C ILE A 291 -24.63 -19.71 6.01
N ASN A 292 -25.83 -20.20 6.31
CA ASN A 292 -26.91 -19.35 6.76
C ASN A 292 -26.64 -18.93 8.21
N LYS A 293 -26.43 -17.64 8.44
CA LYS A 293 -26.10 -17.03 9.74
C LYS A 293 -26.58 -15.60 9.78
N ALA A 294 -26.48 -14.92 10.92
CA ALA A 294 -26.72 -13.48 10.99
C ALA A 294 -25.82 -12.74 9.99
N THR A 295 -26.37 -11.69 9.37
CA THR A 295 -25.69 -10.83 8.40
C THR A 295 -26.17 -9.40 8.57
N ALA A 296 -25.45 -8.44 8.02
CA ALA A 296 -25.87 -7.06 7.90
C ALA A 296 -25.69 -6.55 6.46
N THR A 297 -26.38 -5.47 6.13
CA THR A 297 -26.22 -4.76 4.85
C THR A 297 -25.46 -3.46 5.07
N ALA A 298 -24.51 -3.17 4.19
CA ALA A 298 -23.80 -1.88 4.20
C ALA A 298 -24.80 -0.76 3.89
N THR A 299 -24.81 0.27 4.74
CA THR A 299 -25.73 1.42 4.63
C THR A 299 -24.96 2.71 4.87
N ASN A 300 -25.21 3.74 4.06
CA ASN A 300 -24.65 5.10 4.25
C ASN A 300 -23.12 5.19 4.34
N ASN A 301 -22.38 4.22 3.77
CA ASN A 301 -20.92 4.29 3.71
C ASN A 301 -20.45 5.20 2.56
N ASP A 302 -19.25 5.76 2.71
CA ASP A 302 -18.58 6.46 1.62
C ASP A 302 -18.27 5.52 0.46
N SER A 303 -18.28 6.05 -0.77
CA SER A 303 -17.98 5.30 -1.98
C SER A 303 -16.60 4.63 -1.96
N ASP A 304 -15.62 5.20 -1.27
CA ASP A 304 -14.27 4.65 -1.19
C ASP A 304 -14.21 3.44 -0.23
N ALA A 305 -15.14 3.34 0.74
CA ALA A 305 -15.24 2.23 1.68
C ALA A 305 -16.28 1.16 1.28
N GLU A 306 -17.24 1.49 0.40
CA GLU A 306 -18.43 0.67 0.11
C GLU A 306 -18.14 -0.80 -0.24
N ASN A 307 -17.12 -1.07 -1.06
CA ASN A 307 -16.76 -2.44 -1.43
C ASN A 307 -16.25 -3.26 -0.24
N ILE A 308 -15.48 -2.62 0.65
CA ILE A 308 -14.96 -3.24 1.87
C ILE A 308 -16.11 -3.43 2.86
N CYS A 309 -16.97 -2.42 3.01
CA CYS A 309 -18.10 -2.46 3.91
C CYS A 309 -19.15 -3.49 3.51
N THR A 310 -19.37 -3.71 2.22
CA THR A 310 -20.24 -4.80 1.74
C THR A 310 -19.74 -6.18 2.22
N VAL A 311 -18.42 -6.41 2.20
CA VAL A 311 -17.83 -7.67 2.70
C VAL A 311 -17.90 -7.73 4.22
N CYS A 312 -17.54 -6.64 4.89
CA CYS A 312 -17.57 -6.51 6.35
C CYS A 312 -18.96 -6.80 6.91
N CYS A 313 -19.99 -6.04 6.52
CA CYS A 313 -21.35 -6.20 7.01
C CYS A 313 -21.95 -7.57 6.66
N ARG A 314 -21.65 -8.15 5.49
CA ARG A 314 -22.16 -9.48 5.14
C ARG A 314 -21.50 -10.58 5.98
N ASP A 315 -20.18 -10.53 6.14
CA ASP A 315 -19.41 -11.68 6.60
C ASP A 315 -19.04 -11.62 8.08
N HIS A 316 -18.88 -10.46 8.71
CA HIS A 316 -18.37 -10.35 10.08
C HIS A 316 -19.46 -10.59 11.14
N HIS A 317 -19.93 -11.82 11.17
CA HIS A 317 -20.94 -12.33 12.10
C HIS A 317 -20.55 -13.74 12.50
N ASP A 318 -20.57 -14.03 13.79
CA ASP A 318 -20.32 -15.37 14.29
C ASP A 318 -21.55 -16.27 14.11
N ALA A 319 -21.30 -17.58 14.07
CA ALA A 319 -22.38 -18.56 13.97
C ALA A 319 -22.04 -19.82 14.74
N THR A 320 -23.00 -20.39 15.46
CA THR A 320 -22.82 -21.69 16.16
C THR A 320 -22.30 -22.79 15.24
N ALA A 321 -22.70 -22.79 13.97
CA ALA A 321 -22.26 -23.78 12.98
C ALA A 321 -20.81 -23.60 12.52
N SER A 322 -20.17 -22.46 12.81
CA SER A 322 -18.76 -22.23 12.53
C SER A 322 -17.91 -22.60 13.75
N PRO A 323 -16.94 -23.53 13.64
CA PRO A 323 -16.00 -23.83 14.72
C PRO A 323 -15.02 -22.68 14.96
N ILE A 324 -14.76 -21.86 13.94
CA ILE A 324 -13.86 -20.71 13.97
C ILE A 324 -14.70 -19.43 14.03
N LYS A 325 -14.24 -18.45 14.81
CA LYS A 325 -14.97 -17.21 15.10
C LYS A 325 -14.19 -15.97 14.68
N TYR A 326 -14.89 -14.92 14.30
CA TYR A 326 -14.31 -13.59 14.08
C TYR A 326 -13.78 -13.05 15.40
N VAL A 327 -14.65 -13.03 16.42
CA VAL A 327 -14.33 -12.56 17.76
C VAL A 327 -13.84 -13.73 18.61
N ALA A 328 -12.62 -13.62 19.13
CA ALA A 328 -12.07 -14.62 20.03
C ALA A 328 -12.91 -14.74 21.31
N GLY A 329 -13.29 -15.97 21.67
CA GLY A 329 -14.09 -16.25 22.87
C GLY A 329 -15.60 -16.40 22.63
N THR A 330 -16.11 -16.09 21.42
CA THR A 330 -17.50 -16.41 21.06
C THR A 330 -17.70 -17.94 21.06
N THR A 331 -18.61 -18.44 21.89
CA THR A 331 -18.83 -19.90 22.02
C THR A 331 -20.06 -20.37 21.25
N THR A 332 -21.13 -19.59 21.23
CA THR A 332 -22.37 -19.91 20.52
C THR A 332 -23.01 -18.65 19.95
N GLY A 333 -23.80 -18.80 18.88
CA GLY A 333 -24.51 -17.71 18.24
C GLY A 333 -23.62 -16.74 17.49
N ASP A 334 -24.19 -15.56 17.25
CA ASP A 334 -23.52 -14.37 16.76
C ASP A 334 -22.93 -13.57 17.93
N HIS A 335 -21.85 -12.85 17.69
CA HIS A 335 -21.29 -11.97 18.71
C HIS A 335 -22.12 -10.69 18.82
N PRO A 336 -22.07 -9.96 19.95
CA PRO A 336 -22.83 -8.72 20.06
C PRO A 336 -22.25 -7.59 19.20
N HIS A 337 -23.12 -6.93 18.45
CA HIS A 337 -22.82 -5.71 17.70
C HIS A 337 -23.31 -4.49 18.46
N TYR A 338 -22.55 -3.39 18.48
CA TYR A 338 -22.83 -2.24 19.35
C TYR A 338 -23.07 -0.97 18.55
N LYS A 339 -24.12 -0.24 18.93
CA LYS A 339 -24.40 1.11 18.43
C LYS A 339 -23.45 2.13 19.08
N ALA A 340 -23.41 3.34 18.53
CA ALA A 340 -22.57 4.43 19.05
C ALA A 340 -22.83 4.75 20.53
N ASP A 341 -24.04 4.50 21.04
CA ASP A 341 -24.43 4.69 22.44
C ASP A 341 -24.06 3.51 23.38
N GLY A 342 -23.43 2.46 22.84
CA GLY A 342 -23.02 1.26 23.56
C GLY A 342 -24.12 0.23 23.79
N SER A 343 -25.34 0.46 23.31
CA SER A 343 -26.39 -0.55 23.33
C SER A 343 -26.18 -1.58 22.20
N ILE A 344 -26.65 -2.81 22.43
CA ILE A 344 -26.55 -3.89 21.44
C ILE A 344 -27.56 -3.63 20.32
N ALA A 345 -27.10 -3.69 19.07
CA ALA A 345 -27.93 -3.56 17.89
C ALA A 345 -28.85 -4.77 17.71
N THR A 346 -30.06 -4.52 17.23
CA THR A 346 -31.06 -5.54 16.89
C THR A 346 -31.45 -5.45 15.42
N VAL A 347 -32.12 -6.49 14.90
CA VAL A 347 -32.49 -6.56 13.48
C VAL A 347 -33.28 -5.32 13.05
N GLY A 348 -32.84 -4.67 11.98
CA GLY A 348 -33.36 -3.42 11.44
C GLY A 348 -32.74 -2.15 12.04
N GLU A 349 -31.72 -2.28 12.90
CA GLU A 349 -30.97 -1.15 13.46
C GLU A 349 -29.58 -1.02 12.83
N GLU A 350 -29.15 0.23 12.65
CA GLU A 350 -27.80 0.58 12.21
C GLU A 350 -26.79 0.55 13.37
N TYR A 351 -25.56 0.15 13.05
CA TYR A 351 -24.42 0.13 13.94
C TYR A 351 -23.11 0.26 13.15
N VAL A 352 -22.03 0.63 13.83
CA VAL A 352 -20.70 0.71 13.21
C VAL A 352 -19.95 -0.57 13.49
N GLU A 353 -19.69 -1.36 12.46
CA GLU A 353 -18.87 -2.57 12.52
C GLU A 353 -17.41 -2.24 12.20
N SER A 354 -16.47 -2.85 12.91
CA SER A 354 -15.05 -2.76 12.59
C SER A 354 -14.51 -4.12 12.20
N CYS A 355 -14.28 -4.33 10.90
CA CYS A 355 -13.78 -5.58 10.38
C CYS A 355 -12.31 -5.51 10.00
N ARG A 356 -11.57 -6.56 10.31
CA ARG A 356 -10.29 -6.85 9.66
C ARG A 356 -10.53 -7.66 8.39
N LEU A 357 -9.96 -7.21 7.29
CA LEU A 357 -9.90 -7.94 6.03
C LEU A 357 -8.45 -8.28 5.69
N LYS A 358 -8.24 -9.49 5.18
CA LYS A 358 -6.95 -9.97 4.67
C LYS A 358 -7.11 -10.38 3.22
N ARG A 359 -6.10 -10.11 2.39
CA ARG A 359 -6.11 -10.65 1.01
C ARG A 359 -5.80 -12.15 1.04
N ILE A 360 -6.77 -12.95 0.62
CA ILE A 360 -6.66 -14.41 0.44
C ILE A 360 -7.05 -14.70 -1.01
N ASP A 361 -6.23 -15.45 -1.73
CA ASP A 361 -6.45 -15.78 -3.16
C ASP A 361 -6.70 -14.55 -4.05
N GLY A 362 -6.01 -13.45 -3.76
CA GLY A 362 -6.11 -12.21 -4.52
C GLY A 362 -7.29 -11.32 -4.15
N VAL A 363 -8.19 -11.72 -3.25
CA VAL A 363 -9.38 -10.94 -2.85
C VAL A 363 -9.39 -10.66 -1.35
N PHE A 364 -9.83 -9.47 -0.93
CA PHE A 364 -10.03 -9.18 0.49
C PHE A 364 -11.21 -9.98 1.04
N ARG A 365 -10.94 -10.70 2.13
CA ARG A 365 -11.91 -11.51 2.88
C ARG A 365 -11.93 -11.05 4.32
N ALA A 366 -13.11 -11.05 4.95
CA ALA A 366 -13.20 -10.85 6.38
C ALA A 366 -12.38 -11.94 7.09
N PHE A 367 -11.48 -11.51 7.97
CA PHE A 367 -10.56 -12.38 8.69
C PHE A 367 -10.85 -12.27 10.19
N GLN A 368 -10.32 -13.20 10.99
CA GLN A 368 -10.43 -13.08 12.44
C GLN A 368 -9.91 -11.74 12.96
N ASP A 369 -10.56 -11.24 14.00
CA ASP A 369 -10.24 -9.94 14.57
C ASP A 369 -8.81 -9.87 15.04
N TRP A 370 -8.28 -8.65 14.97
CA TRP A 370 -7.01 -8.34 15.58
C TRP A 370 -7.03 -8.69 17.07
N ASN A 371 -5.89 -9.17 17.54
CA ASN A 371 -5.69 -9.57 18.92
C ASN A 371 -4.38 -8.96 19.42
N LEU A 372 -4.46 -7.72 19.91
CA LEU A 372 -3.29 -7.02 20.43
C LEU A 372 -2.79 -7.71 21.72
N LYS A 373 -1.50 -8.05 21.75
CA LYS A 373 -0.88 -8.75 22.88
C LYS A 373 0.03 -7.86 23.71
N ASP A 374 0.68 -6.89 23.10
CA ASP A 374 1.50 -5.88 23.77
C ASP A 374 1.46 -4.56 23.00
N ILE A 375 1.65 -3.46 23.72
CA ILE A 375 1.97 -2.15 23.18
C ILE A 375 3.19 -1.61 23.92
N THR A 376 4.21 -1.13 23.22
CA THR A 376 5.43 -0.61 23.84
C THR A 376 5.66 0.83 23.40
N VAL A 377 5.76 1.75 24.36
CA VAL A 377 6.05 3.17 24.14
C VAL A 377 7.55 3.45 24.30
N MET A 378 8.12 4.16 23.33
CA MET A 378 9.56 4.45 23.23
C MET A 378 9.82 5.83 22.63
N ASP A 379 11.03 6.34 22.82
CA ASP A 379 11.52 7.50 22.08
C ASP A 379 11.90 7.11 20.63
N ARG A 380 11.32 7.79 19.64
CA ARG A 380 11.55 7.51 18.22
C ARG A 380 13.01 7.67 17.83
N ALA A 381 13.69 8.70 18.33
CA ALA A 381 15.07 8.98 17.96
C ALA A 381 16.02 7.85 18.39
N SER A 382 15.68 7.19 19.50
CA SER A 382 16.41 6.05 20.06
C SER A 382 16.16 4.72 19.31
N LEU A 383 15.25 4.69 18.33
CA LEU A 383 14.94 3.52 17.50
C LEU A 383 15.61 3.51 16.12
N ALA A 384 16.40 4.53 15.78
CA ALA A 384 17.18 4.55 14.53
C ALA A 384 18.19 3.39 14.45
N ASP A 385 18.53 2.99 13.23
CA ASP A 385 19.44 1.88 12.96
C ASP A 385 20.78 2.00 13.69
N GLY A 386 21.15 0.94 14.41
CA GLY A 386 22.39 0.86 15.18
C GLY A 386 22.29 1.37 16.62
N ASN A 387 21.14 1.90 17.04
CA ASN A 387 20.92 2.25 18.45
C ASN A 387 20.70 0.99 19.32
N GLN A 388 21.17 1.05 20.57
CA GLN A 388 21.02 -0.07 21.51
C GLN A 388 19.55 -0.34 21.84
N LEU A 389 18.72 0.69 22.01
CA LEU A 389 17.29 0.50 22.31
C LEU A 389 16.57 -0.25 21.18
N GLN A 390 16.90 0.02 19.92
CA GLN A 390 16.36 -0.74 18.78
C GLN A 390 16.71 -2.23 18.89
N THR A 391 17.97 -2.54 19.19
CA THR A 391 18.44 -3.93 19.37
C THR A 391 17.72 -4.62 20.52
N ASP A 392 17.61 -3.95 21.67
CA ASP A 392 16.93 -4.46 22.86
C ASP A 392 15.43 -4.69 22.60
N TYR A 393 14.80 -3.80 21.83
CA TYR A 393 13.41 -3.92 21.43
C TYR A 393 13.16 -5.11 20.51
N VAL A 394 13.99 -5.31 19.47
CA VAL A 394 13.87 -6.49 18.59
C VAL A 394 14.00 -7.79 19.39
N ASN A 395 14.96 -7.87 20.32
CA ASN A 395 15.12 -9.04 21.19
C ASN A 395 13.90 -9.25 22.10
N TYR A 396 13.40 -8.17 22.73
CA TYR A 396 12.18 -8.18 23.53
C TYR A 396 11.00 -8.74 22.73
N GLN A 397 10.79 -8.30 21.49
CA GLN A 397 9.67 -8.77 20.68
C GLN A 397 9.78 -10.24 20.32
N LYS A 398 10.97 -10.71 19.93
CA LYS A 398 11.21 -12.13 19.65
C LYS A 398 10.86 -13.00 20.86
N ASP A 399 11.35 -12.62 22.05
CA ASP A 399 11.07 -13.34 23.29
C ASP A 399 9.58 -13.25 23.68
N PHE A 400 8.95 -12.08 23.49
CA PHE A 400 7.55 -11.86 23.84
C PHE A 400 6.63 -12.72 22.98
N ILE A 401 6.80 -12.69 21.67
CA ILE A 401 6.01 -13.47 20.71
C ILE A 401 6.12 -14.96 21.01
N LEU A 402 7.35 -15.46 21.19
CA LEU A 402 7.58 -16.86 21.53
C LEU A 402 6.93 -17.25 22.86
N ASN A 403 7.11 -16.46 23.91
CA ASN A 403 6.54 -16.76 25.22
C ASN A 403 5.01 -16.69 25.23
N ASN A 404 4.43 -15.76 24.46
CA ASN A 404 2.98 -15.60 24.33
C ASN A 404 2.35 -16.84 23.70
N VAL A 405 2.85 -17.28 22.55
CA VAL A 405 2.29 -18.44 21.83
C VAL A 405 2.58 -19.74 22.57
N ALA A 406 3.83 -19.94 23.00
CA ALA A 406 4.24 -21.18 23.62
C ALA A 406 3.75 -21.34 25.07
N SER A 407 3.10 -20.32 25.65
CA SER A 407 2.57 -20.34 27.03
C SER A 407 3.61 -20.75 28.08
N VAL A 408 4.90 -20.48 27.84
CA VAL A 408 6.02 -20.98 28.67
C VAL A 408 6.17 -20.22 30.00
N GLY A 409 5.30 -19.24 30.26
CA GLY A 409 5.29 -18.43 31.47
C GLY A 409 6.29 -17.28 31.42
N GLY A 410 5.85 -16.11 31.91
CA GLY A 410 6.66 -14.90 32.02
C GLY A 410 6.56 -13.99 30.80
N THR A 411 6.02 -12.79 31.01
CA THR A 411 6.14 -11.67 30.08
C THR A 411 7.57 -11.15 30.16
N PRO A 412 8.36 -11.16 29.06
CA PRO A 412 9.68 -10.55 29.05
C PRO A 412 9.61 -9.10 29.56
N THR A 413 10.68 -8.64 30.19
CA THR A 413 10.73 -7.24 30.62
C THR A 413 10.99 -6.36 29.42
N LYS A 414 10.17 -5.31 29.24
CA LYS A 414 10.40 -4.31 28.19
C LYS A 414 11.79 -3.68 28.31
N PRO A 415 12.41 -3.20 27.21
CA PRO A 415 13.76 -2.65 27.23
C PRO A 415 13.95 -1.55 28.28
N ALA A 416 14.95 -1.69 29.15
CA ALA A 416 15.19 -0.72 30.21
C ALA A 416 15.57 0.68 29.67
N LEU A 417 16.22 0.75 28.50
CA LEU A 417 16.62 2.02 27.88
C LEU A 417 15.44 2.85 27.34
N ARG A 418 14.21 2.30 27.29
CA ARG A 418 13.04 3.05 26.83
C ARG A 418 12.58 4.13 27.82
N SER A 419 12.92 3.97 29.09
CA SER A 419 12.41 4.82 30.18
C SER A 419 13.43 4.91 31.33
N PRO A 420 13.72 6.11 31.88
CA PRO A 420 13.11 7.38 31.52
C PRO A 420 13.72 7.98 30.24
N VAL A 421 12.89 8.67 29.46
CA VAL A 421 13.34 9.50 28.34
C VAL A 421 13.80 10.86 28.86
N SER A 422 14.96 11.33 28.44
CA SER A 422 15.51 12.61 28.88
C SER A 422 15.29 13.69 27.83
N MET A 423 14.54 14.73 28.19
CA MET A 423 14.32 15.94 27.39
C MET A 423 14.99 17.13 28.07
N THR A 424 15.31 18.15 27.29
CA THR A 424 15.71 19.46 27.80
C THR A 424 14.52 20.41 27.76
N LEU A 425 14.47 21.39 28.67
CA LEU A 425 13.39 22.39 28.68
C LEU A 425 13.27 23.08 27.30
N GLY A 426 12.07 23.10 26.73
CA GLY A 426 11.77 23.62 25.39
C GLY A 426 11.97 22.62 24.25
N ALA A 427 12.55 21.44 24.52
CA ALA A 427 12.69 20.40 23.51
C ALA A 427 11.34 19.78 23.14
N GLN A 428 11.27 19.31 21.90
CA GLN A 428 10.17 18.51 21.39
C GLN A 428 10.73 17.28 20.70
N GLN A 429 10.00 16.17 20.79
CA GLN A 429 10.38 14.94 20.09
C GLN A 429 9.17 14.03 19.88
N GLN A 430 9.24 13.22 18.83
CA GLN A 430 8.24 12.20 18.54
C GLN A 430 8.48 10.97 19.42
N LEU A 431 7.45 10.52 20.13
CA LEU A 431 7.41 9.19 20.73
C LEU A 431 6.78 8.21 19.74
N GLU A 432 7.15 6.93 19.84
CA GLU A 432 6.52 5.85 19.10
C GLU A 432 5.75 4.92 20.04
N ALA A 433 4.54 4.53 19.62
CA ALA A 433 3.80 3.42 20.21
C ALA A 433 3.81 2.27 19.22
N ARG A 434 4.31 1.11 19.64
CA ARG A 434 4.45 -0.07 18.77
C ARG A 434 3.72 -1.27 19.35
N GLY A 435 2.76 -1.78 18.61
CA GLY A 435 1.89 -2.88 19.02
C GLY A 435 2.29 -4.22 18.40
N VAL A 436 2.01 -5.32 19.10
CA VAL A 436 2.15 -6.68 18.55
C VAL A 436 0.81 -7.37 18.54
N TYR A 437 0.33 -7.70 17.35
CA TYR A 437 -0.84 -8.53 17.12
C TYR A 437 -0.41 -9.97 16.85
N ILE A 438 -1.08 -10.94 17.46
CA ILE A 438 -0.81 -12.38 17.25
C ILE A 438 -2.12 -13.11 16.98
N ASP A 439 -2.21 -13.78 15.83
CA ASP A 439 -3.40 -14.54 15.45
C ASP A 439 -3.39 -15.95 16.09
N ASN A 440 -4.59 -16.50 16.30
CA ASN A 440 -4.72 -17.92 16.61
C ASN A 440 -4.45 -18.74 15.34
N VAL A 441 -3.86 -19.92 15.54
CA VAL A 441 -3.61 -20.89 14.45
C VAL A 441 -4.50 -22.09 14.62
N TYR A 442 -5.19 -22.55 13.59
CA TYR A 442 -6.18 -23.62 13.66
C TYR A 442 -5.66 -24.88 12.96
N ASP A 443 -6.08 -26.06 13.41
CA ASP A 443 -5.93 -27.27 12.61
C ASP A 443 -7.07 -27.44 11.58
N VAL A 444 -6.97 -28.47 10.74
CA VAL A 444 -8.01 -28.84 9.77
C VAL A 444 -9.38 -29.17 10.40
N GLY A 445 -9.41 -29.45 11.70
CA GLY A 445 -10.64 -29.69 12.47
C GLY A 445 -11.24 -28.41 13.06
N GLY A 446 -10.59 -27.26 12.89
CA GLY A 446 -11.01 -25.99 13.47
C GLY A 446 -10.66 -25.84 14.96
N ASN A 447 -9.71 -26.63 15.50
CA ASN A 447 -9.26 -26.46 16.88
C ASN A 447 -8.17 -25.37 16.95
N PRO A 448 -8.32 -24.35 17.82
CA PRO A 448 -7.32 -23.31 17.97
C PRO A 448 -6.07 -23.82 18.68
N ASN A 449 -4.93 -23.32 18.24
CA ASN A 449 -3.58 -23.57 18.73
C ASN A 449 -3.32 -25.07 19.00
N PRO A 450 -3.39 -25.92 17.97
CA PRO A 450 -3.30 -27.37 18.14
C PRO A 450 -1.94 -27.78 18.74
N ALA A 451 -1.92 -28.89 19.47
CA ALA A 451 -0.72 -29.34 20.19
C ALA A 451 0.51 -29.55 19.27
N SER A 452 0.30 -29.96 18.02
CA SER A 452 1.37 -30.11 17.02
C SER A 452 2.03 -28.77 16.68
N TYR A 453 1.23 -27.71 16.48
CA TYR A 453 1.71 -26.35 16.27
C TYR A 453 2.47 -25.82 17.49
N LEU A 454 1.88 -25.95 18.68
CA LEU A 454 2.51 -25.48 19.91
C LEU A 454 3.86 -26.18 20.17
N THR A 455 3.92 -27.49 19.92
CA THR A 455 5.17 -28.27 20.05
C THR A 455 6.22 -27.81 19.03
N TYR A 456 5.80 -27.48 17.80
CA TYR A 456 6.69 -26.93 16.77
C TYR A 456 7.29 -25.60 17.23
N VAL A 457 6.42 -24.66 17.62
CA VAL A 457 6.81 -23.32 18.06
C VAL A 457 7.63 -23.36 19.35
N GLN A 458 7.46 -24.34 20.23
CA GLN A 458 8.28 -24.50 21.44
C GLN A 458 9.68 -25.06 21.18
N SER A 459 9.89 -25.74 20.06
CA SER A 459 11.14 -26.45 19.80
C SER A 459 12.26 -25.49 19.40
N ALA A 460 13.26 -25.30 20.28
CA ALA A 460 14.44 -24.48 19.97
C ALA A 460 15.30 -25.03 18.82
N SER A 461 15.09 -26.26 18.37
CA SER A 461 15.74 -26.81 17.17
C SER A 461 15.11 -26.33 15.86
N LYS A 462 13.93 -25.70 15.92
CA LYS A 462 13.25 -25.08 14.79
C LYS A 462 13.67 -23.61 14.71
N THR A 463 14.51 -23.27 13.73
CA THR A 463 15.00 -21.89 13.56
C THR A 463 13.94 -20.96 12.98
N ASP A 464 13.01 -21.52 12.21
CA ASP A 464 11.88 -20.88 11.53
C ASP A 464 10.65 -20.69 12.42
N ARG A 465 10.74 -21.05 13.70
CA ARG A 465 9.61 -21.03 14.65
C ARG A 465 8.92 -19.65 14.77
N LEU A 466 9.64 -18.55 14.55
CA LEU A 466 9.07 -17.20 14.54
C LEU A 466 8.36 -16.90 13.21
N GLU A 467 8.88 -17.36 12.08
CA GLU A 467 8.25 -17.21 10.76
C GLU A 467 6.90 -17.93 10.69
N ILE A 468 6.77 -19.05 11.39
CA ILE A 468 5.54 -19.85 11.47
C ILE A 468 4.46 -19.19 12.35
N ILE A 469 4.80 -18.26 13.24
CA ILE A 469 3.82 -17.55 14.07
C ILE A 469 3.18 -16.41 13.26
N PRO A 470 1.84 -16.35 13.12
CA PRO A 470 1.16 -15.23 12.48
C PRO A 470 1.16 -14.01 13.41
N PHE A 471 2.15 -13.13 13.26
CA PHE A 471 2.20 -11.87 14.01
C PHE A 471 2.43 -10.65 13.12
N ALA A 472 1.98 -9.50 13.60
CA ALA A 472 2.27 -8.18 13.05
C ALA A 472 2.80 -7.27 14.16
N GLU A 473 4.03 -6.77 14.00
CA GLU A 473 4.58 -5.69 14.82
C GLU A 473 4.29 -4.38 14.10
N VAL A 474 3.46 -3.52 14.67
CA VAL A 474 2.84 -2.40 13.98
C VAL A 474 3.17 -1.09 14.69
N ASN A 475 3.61 -0.09 13.94
CA ASN A 475 3.76 1.28 14.46
C ASN A 475 2.38 1.93 14.61
N LEU A 476 1.85 1.93 15.84
CA LEU A 476 0.53 2.45 16.21
C LEU A 476 0.56 3.91 16.64
N THR A 477 1.65 4.64 16.43
CA THR A 477 1.81 6.01 16.95
C THR A 477 0.67 6.95 16.57
N LEU A 478 0.22 6.89 15.32
CA LEU A 478 -0.88 7.69 14.79
C LEU A 478 -2.27 7.07 15.05
N LEU A 479 -2.32 5.87 15.64
CA LEU A 479 -3.54 5.11 15.87
C LEU A 479 -3.95 5.02 17.34
N ALA A 480 -2.97 4.87 18.23
CA ALA A 480 -3.17 4.81 19.66
C ALA A 480 -3.53 6.19 20.25
N ALA A 481 -4.18 6.17 21.41
CA ALA A 481 -4.46 7.36 22.19
C ALA A 481 -3.28 7.69 23.11
N TRP A 482 -3.03 8.99 23.35
CA TRP A 482 -1.91 9.49 24.14
C TRP A 482 -2.37 10.41 25.27
N ALA A 483 -1.75 10.28 26.43
CA ALA A 483 -2.02 11.11 27.59
C ALA A 483 -0.73 11.46 28.35
N SER A 484 -0.71 12.66 28.94
CA SER A 484 0.28 13.05 29.94
C SER A 484 -0.41 13.19 31.30
N ASP A 485 0.20 12.64 32.35
CA ASP A 485 -0.28 12.81 33.72
C ASP A 485 -0.04 14.23 34.26
N THR A 486 0.95 14.92 33.72
CA THR A 486 1.42 16.24 34.16
C THR A 486 1.61 17.17 32.94
N PRO A 487 0.50 17.55 32.26
CA PRO A 487 0.55 18.35 31.03
C PRO A 487 1.14 19.75 31.24
N THR A 488 1.26 20.22 32.49
CA THR A 488 1.97 21.46 32.80
C THR A 488 3.48 21.33 32.63
N ASN A 489 4.06 20.13 32.76
CA ASN A 489 5.50 19.91 32.65
C ASN A 489 5.90 19.36 31.28
N VAL A 490 5.13 18.40 30.77
CA VAL A 490 5.34 17.80 29.44
C VAL A 490 3.97 17.59 28.81
N THR A 491 3.71 18.15 27.64
CA THR A 491 2.50 17.82 26.86
C THR A 491 2.81 16.72 25.87
N VAL A 492 1.80 15.95 25.48
CA VAL A 492 1.85 15.03 24.33
C VAL A 492 0.63 15.30 23.44
N THR A 493 0.82 15.32 22.13
CA THR A 493 -0.30 15.51 21.20
C THR A 493 -1.16 14.25 21.09
N ASN A 494 -2.47 14.46 20.94
CA ASN A 494 -3.47 13.41 20.75
C ASN A 494 -4.65 14.00 19.96
N GLU A 495 -4.42 14.34 18.69
CA GLU A 495 -5.48 14.84 17.79
C GLU A 495 -6.37 13.68 17.33
N ASP A 496 -7.61 13.96 16.94
CA ASP A 496 -8.48 12.95 16.32
C ASP A 496 -7.84 12.43 15.01
N ALA A 497 -8.13 11.20 14.63
CA ALA A 497 -7.58 10.65 13.39
C ALA A 497 -8.07 11.44 12.18
N ASP A 498 -7.19 11.59 11.21
CA ASP A 498 -7.48 12.23 9.93
C ASP A 498 -6.67 11.53 8.83
N THR A 499 -7.03 11.73 7.57
CA THR A 499 -6.29 11.17 6.43
C THR A 499 -4.92 11.81 6.33
N VAL A 500 -3.87 11.00 6.23
CA VAL A 500 -2.50 11.50 5.98
C VAL A 500 -2.32 11.81 4.49
N VAL A 501 -2.09 13.08 4.15
CA VAL A 501 -2.10 13.56 2.75
C VAL A 501 -0.78 13.31 2.00
N ASP A 502 0.37 13.39 2.68
CA ASP A 502 1.69 13.09 2.10
C ASP A 502 2.49 12.13 3.00
N PRO A 503 2.06 10.86 3.12
CA PRO A 503 2.71 9.91 4.01
C PRO A 503 4.13 9.52 3.58
N VAL A 504 4.49 9.79 2.31
CA VAL A 504 5.82 9.46 1.77
C VAL A 504 6.86 10.44 2.29
N ASN A 505 6.57 11.74 2.27
CA ASN A 505 7.51 12.77 2.71
C ASN A 505 7.23 13.28 4.13
N ASP A 506 6.00 13.15 4.62
CA ASP A 506 5.55 13.76 5.86
C ASP A 506 4.53 12.90 6.62
N TYR A 507 4.95 11.70 6.98
CA TYR A 507 4.14 10.71 7.70
C TYR A 507 3.50 11.25 9.00
N TYR A 508 4.14 12.20 9.69
CA TYR A 508 3.68 12.77 10.97
C TYR A 508 3.09 14.19 10.84
N GLY A 509 2.96 14.74 9.63
CA GLY A 509 2.69 16.17 9.46
C GLY A 509 1.24 16.58 9.20
N THR A 510 0.34 15.65 8.85
CA THR A 510 -1.07 16.01 8.58
C THR A 510 -1.87 16.21 9.88
N PHE A 511 -1.68 15.32 10.85
CA PHE A 511 -2.22 15.44 12.21
C PHE A 511 -1.21 14.89 13.22
N SER A 512 -1.32 15.30 14.49
CA SER A 512 -0.29 15.05 15.50
C SER A 512 -0.74 14.11 16.62
N ARG A 513 0.00 13.01 16.78
CA ARG A 513 -0.08 12.12 17.95
C ARG A 513 1.30 11.72 18.43
N GLY A 514 1.46 11.57 19.75
CA GLY A 514 2.73 11.15 20.35
C GLY A 514 3.84 12.20 20.29
N TRP A 515 3.55 13.45 19.92
CA TRP A 515 4.53 14.53 19.90
C TRP A 515 4.67 15.15 21.30
N ALA A 516 5.78 14.83 21.98
CA ALA A 516 6.04 15.30 23.32
C ALA A 516 6.74 16.67 23.31
N SER A 517 6.30 17.60 24.18
CA SER A 517 6.91 18.93 24.35
C SER A 517 7.22 19.22 25.82
N ALA A 518 8.48 19.53 26.13
CA ALA A 518 8.93 19.80 27.49
C ALA A 518 8.72 21.28 27.86
N LEU A 519 7.77 21.56 28.76
CA LEU A 519 7.33 22.91 29.13
C LEU A 519 7.94 23.44 30.42
N ASN A 520 8.19 22.57 31.41
CA ASN A 520 8.81 22.94 32.68
C ASN A 520 9.87 21.94 33.12
N GLN A 521 10.95 22.44 33.71
CA GLN A 521 12.02 21.61 34.27
C GLN A 521 11.49 20.82 35.47
N ALA A 522 11.55 19.48 35.40
CA ALA A 522 11.09 18.58 36.44
C ALA A 522 11.67 17.17 36.26
N THR A 523 11.93 16.48 37.37
CA THR A 523 12.44 15.09 37.40
C THR A 523 11.77 14.32 38.56
N PRO A 524 10.79 13.43 38.27
CA PRO A 524 10.21 13.16 36.95
C PRO A 524 9.46 14.38 36.40
N GLY A 525 9.44 14.52 35.08
CA GLY A 525 8.73 15.58 34.38
C GLY A 525 7.25 15.27 34.26
N ALA A 526 6.95 14.18 33.56
CA ALA A 526 5.61 13.59 33.44
C ALA A 526 5.74 12.11 33.06
N ASP A 527 4.74 11.32 33.37
CA ASP A 527 4.52 10.03 32.75
C ASP A 527 3.64 10.23 31.49
N ILE A 528 4.10 9.67 30.37
CA ILE A 528 3.40 9.67 29.09
C ILE A 528 2.89 8.26 28.83
N THR A 529 1.57 8.12 28.71
CA THR A 529 0.88 6.85 28.51
C THR A 529 0.27 6.80 27.12
N THR A 530 0.47 5.67 26.45
CA THR A 530 -0.26 5.31 25.24
C THR A 530 -1.29 4.23 25.57
N THR A 531 -2.47 4.31 24.96
CA THR A 531 -3.58 3.37 25.16
C THR A 531 -4.11 2.89 23.81
N MET A 532 -4.34 1.60 23.68
CA MET A 532 -4.91 0.99 22.48
C MET A 532 -5.88 -0.12 22.85
N ARG A 533 -7.01 -0.21 22.15
CA ARG A 533 -7.94 -1.35 22.29
C ARG A 533 -7.33 -2.60 21.66
N ASP A 534 -7.64 -3.76 22.22
CA ASP A 534 -7.12 -5.04 21.73
C ASP A 534 -7.76 -5.56 20.45
N ASP A 535 -8.87 -4.93 20.02
CA ASP A 535 -9.73 -5.31 18.90
C ASP A 535 -9.60 -4.38 17.67
N ASN A 536 -10.39 -4.67 16.62
CA ASN A 536 -10.40 -3.91 15.37
C ASN A 536 -10.77 -2.43 15.57
N HIS A 537 -11.63 -2.11 16.54
CA HIS A 537 -12.02 -0.74 16.88
C HIS A 537 -10.82 0.11 17.33
N GLY A 538 -9.77 -0.50 17.87
CA GLY A 538 -8.53 0.21 18.19
C GLY A 538 -7.90 0.83 16.95
N LEU A 539 -7.82 0.08 15.84
CA LEU A 539 -7.20 0.57 14.61
C LEU A 539 -8.08 1.60 13.89
N THR A 540 -9.39 1.34 13.80
CA THR A 540 -10.35 2.24 13.14
C THR A 540 -10.72 3.45 14.00
N GLN A 541 -10.33 3.43 15.28
CA GLN A 541 -10.59 4.48 16.28
C GLN A 541 -12.06 4.80 16.51
N VAL A 542 -12.92 3.82 16.24
CA VAL A 542 -14.34 3.92 16.51
C VAL A 542 -14.54 3.93 18.03
N VAL A 543 -15.09 5.02 18.53
CA VAL A 543 -15.31 5.27 19.97
C VAL A 543 -16.56 4.53 20.48
N ALA A 544 -17.15 3.62 19.69
CA ALA A 544 -18.32 2.85 20.11
C ALA A 544 -18.04 2.21 21.49
N THR A 545 -18.86 2.58 22.46
CA THR A 545 -18.75 2.14 23.85
C THR A 545 -19.26 0.70 23.95
N SER A 546 -18.55 -0.25 23.32
CA SER A 546 -18.67 -1.66 23.72
C SER A 546 -18.39 -1.73 25.23
N PRO A 547 -19.19 -2.46 26.03
CA PRO A 547 -19.09 -2.45 27.48
C PRO A 547 -17.80 -3.07 28.05
N SER A 548 -16.87 -3.56 27.21
CA SER A 548 -15.59 -4.12 27.68
C SER A 548 -14.48 -4.13 26.60
N PRO A 549 -13.94 -2.99 26.14
CA PRO A 549 -12.62 -3.02 25.52
C PRO A 549 -11.58 -3.47 26.55
N ASN A 550 -10.77 -4.47 26.22
CA ASN A 550 -9.51 -4.57 26.95
C ASN A 550 -8.57 -3.54 26.33
N ASN A 551 -8.29 -2.49 27.09
CA ASN A 551 -7.27 -1.54 26.72
C ASN A 551 -5.91 -2.09 27.17
N LEU A 552 -4.94 -2.02 26.26
CA LEU A 552 -3.55 -2.20 26.59
C LEU A 552 -2.91 -0.82 26.68
N ASP A 553 -2.21 -0.62 27.79
CA ASP A 553 -1.51 0.62 28.09
C ASP A 553 -0.01 0.35 28.24
N ASP A 554 0.80 1.32 27.83
CA ASP A 554 2.19 1.39 28.27
C ASP A 554 2.58 2.83 28.57
N THR A 555 3.45 2.96 29.56
CA THR A 555 3.88 4.26 30.09
C THR A 555 5.39 4.34 30.03
N LEU A 556 5.91 5.51 29.65
CA LEU A 556 7.30 5.88 29.90
C LEU A 556 7.34 7.17 30.71
N THR A 557 8.40 7.33 31.49
CA THR A 557 8.64 8.56 32.25
C THR A 557 9.49 9.49 31.42
N VAL A 558 9.09 10.75 31.30
CA VAL A 558 9.89 11.82 30.71
C VAL A 558 10.52 12.64 31.83
N ASN A 559 11.84 12.77 31.81
CA ASN A 559 12.58 13.72 32.65
C ASN A 559 12.89 14.99 31.86
N VAL A 560 12.62 16.15 32.44
CA VAL A 560 12.96 17.45 31.84
C VAL A 560 14.13 18.06 32.59
N GLY A 561 15.30 17.98 31.98
CA GLY A 561 16.51 18.67 32.44
C GLY A 561 16.43 20.18 32.22
N ALA A 562 17.35 20.91 32.86
CA ALA A 562 17.51 22.34 32.60
C ALA A 562 17.72 22.57 31.10
N SER A 563 17.23 23.70 30.58
CA SER A 563 17.76 24.22 29.32
C SER A 563 19.29 24.34 29.46
N ALA A 564 20.04 24.10 28.38
CA ALA A 564 21.50 24.32 28.39
C ALA A 564 21.88 25.81 28.59
N GLY A 565 20.89 26.69 28.79
CA GLY A 565 21.01 28.11 28.98
C GLY A 565 20.50 28.86 27.74
N ALA A 566 20.54 30.20 27.84
CA ALA A 566 20.33 31.03 26.68
C ALA A 566 21.47 30.79 25.67
N ILE A 567 21.12 30.33 24.47
CA ILE A 567 22.01 30.31 23.33
C ILE A 567 21.87 31.59 22.52
N THR A 568 22.99 32.06 22.01
CA THR A 568 23.05 33.22 21.12
C THR A 568 23.25 32.74 19.69
N VAL A 569 22.33 33.12 18.81
CA VAL A 569 22.50 33.02 17.36
C VAL A 569 22.87 34.41 16.86
N SER A 570 24.08 34.56 16.33
CA SER A 570 24.52 35.83 15.73
C SER A 570 24.90 35.64 14.28
N GLY A 571 24.95 36.73 13.53
CA GLY A 571 25.39 36.64 12.16
C GLY A 571 25.47 37.99 11.47
N THR A 572 25.98 37.97 10.25
CA THR A 572 26.05 39.14 9.39
C THR A 572 24.96 39.09 8.33
N TYR A 573 24.40 40.25 8.00
CA TYR A 573 23.42 40.38 6.93
C TYR A 573 23.79 41.51 5.99
N GLU A 574 23.41 41.37 4.72
CA GLU A 574 23.59 42.39 3.70
C GLU A 574 22.31 42.54 2.89
N ILE A 575 21.88 43.78 2.67
CA ILE A 575 20.72 44.07 1.83
C ILE A 575 21.22 44.92 0.67
N THR A 576 21.08 44.39 -0.55
CA THR A 576 21.42 45.15 -1.75
C THR A 576 20.26 46.07 -2.11
N TYR A 577 20.53 47.37 -2.15
CA TYR A 577 19.59 48.39 -2.59
C TYR A 577 20.01 48.92 -3.99
N PRO A 578 19.37 48.48 -5.07
CA PRO A 578 19.83 48.76 -6.45
C PRO A 578 19.91 50.25 -6.81
N LEU A 579 19.23 51.13 -6.06
CA LEU A 579 19.12 52.57 -6.33
C LEU A 579 19.69 53.44 -5.20
N GLY A 580 20.50 52.87 -4.30
CA GLY A 580 21.26 53.62 -3.28
C GLY A 580 20.46 54.20 -2.11
N ASN A 581 19.20 53.81 -1.90
CA ASN A 581 18.46 54.16 -0.68
C ASN A 581 18.79 53.16 0.44
N THR A 582 18.78 53.59 1.70
CA THR A 582 18.84 52.68 2.87
C THR A 582 17.44 52.53 3.47
N GLY A 583 16.98 51.30 3.69
CA GLY A 583 15.75 51.01 4.43
C GLY A 583 16.02 50.69 5.91
N SER A 584 14.97 50.63 6.73
CA SER A 584 15.05 50.09 8.09
C SER A 584 14.69 48.60 8.05
N PRO A 585 15.66 47.69 8.16
CA PRO A 585 15.36 46.26 8.20
C PRO A 585 14.64 45.89 9.50
N THR A 586 13.84 44.83 9.42
CA THR A 586 13.17 44.18 10.54
C THR A 586 13.63 42.73 10.63
N ILE A 587 13.61 42.16 11.83
CA ILE A 587 13.98 40.76 12.09
C ILE A 587 12.84 40.03 12.81
N SER A 588 12.65 38.76 12.49
CA SER A 588 11.68 37.86 13.11
C SER A 588 12.39 36.60 13.63
N PRO A 589 12.02 36.05 14.80
CA PRO A 589 10.95 36.53 15.70
C PRO A 589 11.31 37.85 16.41
N ALA A 590 10.33 38.75 16.51
CA ALA A 590 10.53 40.07 17.14
C ALA A 590 10.57 39.94 18.67
N GLY A 591 11.54 40.59 19.32
CA GLY A 591 11.74 40.56 20.78
C GLY A 591 12.95 39.72 21.21
N ASP A 592 13.09 38.53 20.64
CA ASP A 592 14.23 37.63 20.90
C ASP A 592 15.46 37.97 20.03
N CYS A 593 15.22 38.69 18.93
CA CYS A 593 16.21 39.09 17.93
C CYS A 593 16.40 40.60 17.85
N ASN A 594 17.65 41.03 17.72
CA ASN A 594 18.05 42.42 17.54
C ASN A 594 18.92 42.60 16.30
N LEU A 595 18.67 43.69 15.56
CA LEU A 595 19.54 44.16 14.50
C LEU A 595 20.47 45.24 15.08
N LEU A 596 21.77 45.01 14.96
CA LEU A 596 22.82 45.94 15.36
C LEU A 596 23.32 46.69 14.12
N GLY A 597 23.43 48.01 14.24
CA GLY A 597 23.96 48.86 13.18
C GLY A 597 25.49 48.91 13.20
N ASN A 598 26.09 48.82 12.01
CA ASN A 598 27.51 48.98 11.67
C ASN A 598 28.53 48.22 12.55
N PRO A 599 28.99 47.01 12.14
CA PRO A 599 28.59 46.30 10.93
C PRO A 599 27.14 45.79 11.01
N SER A 600 26.51 45.52 9.86
CA SER A 600 25.17 44.93 9.78
C SER A 600 25.16 43.52 10.36
N ILE A 601 24.92 43.43 11.67
CA ILE A 601 24.93 42.20 12.45
C ILE A 601 23.54 42.00 13.03
N TYR A 602 23.11 40.74 13.11
CA TYR A 602 21.97 40.36 13.93
C TYR A 602 22.43 39.51 15.11
N THR A 603 21.70 39.58 16.21
CA THR A 603 21.92 38.76 17.40
C THR A 603 20.57 38.40 17.99
N CYS A 604 20.33 37.11 18.15
CA CYS A 604 19.13 36.56 18.75
C CYS A 604 19.52 35.71 19.95
N SER A 605 18.73 35.79 21.01
CA SER A 605 18.90 35.00 22.22
C SER A 605 17.71 34.05 22.36
N PHE A 606 17.99 32.76 22.37
CA PHE A 606 16.97 31.71 22.49
C PHE A 606 17.30 30.77 23.63
N ASN A 607 16.33 30.01 24.12
CA ASN A 607 16.62 28.91 25.05
C ASN A 607 17.08 27.69 24.24
N SER A 608 18.15 27.04 24.67
CA SER A 608 18.55 25.75 24.10
C SER A 608 17.67 24.62 24.62
N PRO A 609 17.24 23.67 23.78
CA PRO A 609 17.46 23.61 22.33
C PRO A 609 16.47 24.51 21.57
N TRP A 610 16.93 25.20 20.53
CA TRP A 610 16.06 26.05 19.70
C TRP A 610 15.83 25.44 18.31
N THR A 611 14.56 25.34 17.93
CA THR A 611 14.12 25.00 16.57
C THR A 611 13.33 26.17 16.00
N GLY A 612 13.67 26.62 14.81
CA GLY A 612 12.98 27.73 14.16
C GLY A 612 13.78 28.37 13.03
N THR A 613 13.24 29.48 12.52
CA THR A 613 13.89 30.31 11.50
C THR A 613 14.01 31.75 11.97
N ILE A 614 15.12 32.39 11.61
CA ILE A 614 15.37 33.82 11.75
C ILE A 614 15.22 34.43 10.37
N GLN A 615 14.31 35.39 10.22
CA GLN A 615 14.06 36.04 8.94
C GLN A 615 14.35 37.54 9.03
N ILE A 616 15.07 38.08 8.06
CA ILE A 616 15.32 39.50 7.91
C ILE A 616 14.50 40.00 6.72
N ALA A 617 13.82 41.12 6.91
CA ALA A 617 13.00 41.74 5.88
C ALA A 617 13.25 43.25 5.82
N VAL A 618 12.97 43.85 4.67
CA VAL A 618 12.89 45.30 4.52
C VAL A 618 11.65 45.65 3.70
N ASN A 619 10.96 46.72 4.09
CA ASN A 619 9.84 47.24 3.31
C ASN A 619 9.88 48.77 3.31
N ILE A 620 10.06 49.35 2.12
CA ILE A 620 10.07 50.80 1.89
C ILE A 620 8.78 51.15 1.15
N THR A 621 7.74 51.54 1.90
CA THR A 621 6.40 51.83 1.35
C THR A 621 6.14 53.31 1.10
N THR A 622 6.97 54.19 1.65
CA THR A 622 6.83 55.66 1.57
C THR A 622 7.93 56.30 0.71
N GLY A 623 7.67 57.49 0.17
CA GLY A 623 8.59 58.18 -0.75
C GLY A 623 8.26 57.99 -2.25
N GLN A 624 9.21 58.40 -3.11
CA GLN A 624 9.09 58.33 -4.58
C GLN A 624 8.78 56.90 -5.04
N LYS A 625 7.83 56.72 -5.96
CA LYS A 625 7.39 55.38 -6.42
C LYS A 625 8.56 54.52 -6.91
N THR A 626 9.51 55.12 -7.62
CA THR A 626 10.74 54.50 -8.14
C THR A 626 11.77 54.12 -7.07
N LYS A 627 11.51 54.42 -5.80
CA LYS A 627 12.38 54.19 -4.66
C LYS A 627 11.78 53.22 -3.64
N ARG A 628 10.55 52.75 -3.85
CA ARG A 628 9.85 51.81 -2.97
C ARG A 628 10.30 50.39 -3.28
N CYS A 629 10.55 49.57 -2.27
CA CYS A 629 10.98 48.19 -2.49
C CYS A 629 10.62 47.32 -1.28
N SER A 630 10.51 46.02 -1.49
CA SER A 630 10.30 45.03 -0.44
C SER A 630 11.12 43.79 -0.71
N GLY A 631 11.62 43.15 0.34
CA GLY A 631 12.29 41.85 0.22
C GLY A 631 12.46 41.21 1.59
N SER A 632 12.62 39.88 1.60
CA SER A 632 12.89 39.11 2.81
C SER A 632 13.75 37.90 2.50
N SER A 633 14.60 37.49 3.45
CA SER A 633 15.37 36.25 3.39
C SER A 633 15.42 35.59 4.75
N VAL A 634 15.40 34.26 4.76
CA VAL A 634 15.79 33.47 5.93
C VAL A 634 17.28 33.68 6.14
N ALA A 635 17.63 34.21 7.31
CA ALA A 635 19.01 34.47 7.72
C ALA A 635 19.66 33.25 8.38
N PHE A 636 18.85 32.43 9.06
CA PHE A 636 19.28 31.21 9.70
C PHE A 636 18.08 30.30 9.97
N GLY A 637 18.26 28.99 9.86
CA GLY A 637 17.28 27.99 10.27
C GLY A 637 17.98 26.84 10.97
N ALA A 638 17.41 26.37 12.07
CA ALA A 638 17.94 25.22 12.79
C ALA A 638 16.84 24.38 13.41
N SER A 639 17.16 23.11 13.65
CA SER A 639 16.37 22.20 14.48
C SER A 639 17.27 21.71 15.61
N GLY A 640 16.80 21.82 16.85
CA GLY A 640 17.50 21.32 18.02
C GLY A 640 18.83 22.03 18.32
N LEU A 641 18.97 23.33 18.04
CA LEU A 641 20.22 24.07 18.25
C LEU A 641 20.54 24.16 19.75
N THR A 642 21.65 23.55 20.18
CA THR A 642 22.03 23.47 21.61
C THR A 642 23.20 24.34 22.03
N THR A 643 23.88 24.98 21.06
CA THR A 643 25.09 25.78 21.31
C THR A 643 25.01 27.10 20.58
N ASN A 644 25.76 28.10 21.07
CA ASN A 644 25.89 29.38 20.39
C ASN A 644 26.39 29.17 18.97
N THR A 645 25.80 29.86 18.02
CA THR A 645 26.19 29.73 16.61
C THR A 645 26.32 31.10 15.97
N THR A 646 27.29 31.20 15.06
CA THR A 646 27.52 32.40 14.27
C THR A 646 27.41 32.05 12.80
N HIS A 647 26.50 32.69 12.08
CA HIS A 647 26.30 32.45 10.65
C HIS A 647 26.69 33.68 9.84
N ASN A 648 27.56 33.50 8.85
CA ASN A 648 27.96 34.59 7.97
C ASN A 648 27.21 34.42 6.64
N PHE A 649 26.50 35.47 6.23
CA PHE A 649 25.81 35.63 4.95
C PHE A 649 24.33 35.25 4.88
N ALA A 650 23.49 36.19 5.32
CA ALA A 650 22.16 36.40 4.76
C ALA A 650 22.22 37.61 3.80
N SER A 651 22.14 37.37 2.49
CA SER A 651 22.09 38.48 1.51
C SER A 651 20.88 38.37 0.59
N PHE A 652 20.12 39.45 0.46
CA PHE A 652 19.04 39.52 -0.52
C PHE A 652 18.93 40.93 -1.12
N ALA A 653 18.35 41.01 -2.32
CA ALA A 653 18.06 42.28 -2.98
C ALA A 653 16.65 42.74 -2.61
N CYS A 654 16.48 44.05 -2.45
CA CYS A 654 15.16 44.64 -2.28
C CYS A 654 14.47 44.78 -3.64
N ASP A 655 13.34 44.11 -3.84
CA ASP A 655 12.64 44.07 -5.13
C ASP A 655 11.66 45.23 -5.30
N GLN A 656 11.59 45.78 -6.51
CA GLN A 656 10.61 46.81 -6.85
C GLN A 656 9.25 46.17 -7.17
N PRO A 657 8.13 46.77 -6.74
CA PRO A 657 6.84 46.40 -7.30
C PRO A 657 6.81 46.72 -8.80
N PRO A 658 6.15 45.89 -9.64
CA PRO A 658 6.02 46.17 -11.07
C PRO A 658 5.41 47.56 -11.29
N LEU A 659 6.02 48.33 -12.20
CA LEU A 659 5.72 49.75 -12.44
C LEU A 659 4.27 50.00 -12.88
#